data_AF-A0A0F0CMC5-F1
#
_entry.id   AF-A0A0F0CMC5-F1
#
_cell.length_a   1.000
_cell.length_b   1.000
_cell.length_c   1.000
_cell.angle_alpha   90.00
_cell.angle_beta   90.00
_cell.angle_gamma   90.00
#
_symmetry.space_group_name_H-M   'P 1'
#
loop_
_entity.id
_entity.type
_entity.pdbx_description
1 polymer ?
#
loop_
_entity_poly.entity_id
_entity_poly.type
_entity_poly.pdbx_seq_one_letter_code
_entity_poly.pdbx_strand_id
1 'polypeptide(L)'
;MKTTARSSGALISRKPFKVLVCLVTLVAFLFNTISYDVVWAVGTPSALTGRGADRADGPEFIKELHINTFTLPEYLGRVKDSYKSNSGRIIIHIQDAHCNYAAQRKIAEIIECLNKEYGVDTVNLEGGAKDYDLSVFAKISDRTNRDKTADYFIKEGLVNGAEYFAINNPEKATLWGIEDTGLYLKNLNVYRESLKHKDEIDKHLNALTHILTNLKSKIYSQELLELDNKYSQYKANSLEFKDYLAYLIQSAKQKSINVKAFPNIYLLSQTLQEEVGLDFKRANQQRDDLIDKLQKNLSKKSLEELVLKTIEFKSEKISQKDFYAYLTNKTSSLGIELKGFPDLQRYIVYISMYNAIDKMKTMEEVENLERTIKETLYENDKQKKPDKLSKNLALLKNIFNITLTKDDYAYYINNEQAFNSINYISFINREAPLYKITAQLNENISDLDTYREDISKFYKYSFKRDDAFLKNIKFGKNQKIAFLVTGGFHTENLCEKFKKANISYISIMPNFKNSDGYECPYFRILAGKSNSIENKIQSLFYSTLAIPDLFNQISTLAYDQRQLASLNFYVYWIASGKKPLLLKHGNDILGGIDSDGNVYNKDGIPATNFETVFATQFATSLQLPTSEKPIIVQQPVIVSPAASNIVEEAQNAASVSEPFLKKYSPYIYIFTTVAATLFMSVVFSTFIDWSKSNIFIAIANVFFITVLNYNIVEGIATKALSFTKPLILPGVDLKDGIPAEFKTISYYPILLRSEGELRFFDENLIPSIENNNDPNIKWVIFSTSPEGIRQLERDRILELQKKYGRDRIFYIHRDASMNNW
;
A
#
# COMPACT_ATOMS: atom_id res chain seq x y z
N MET A 1 -21.84 65.49 -61.94
CA MET A 1 -22.53 64.57 -62.88
C MET A 1 -22.23 63.14 -62.45
N LYS A 2 -23.29 62.33 -62.23
CA LYS A 2 -23.39 60.85 -62.27
C LYS A 2 -22.45 60.01 -61.36
N THR A 3 -22.91 59.46 -60.22
CA THR A 3 -23.76 58.25 -59.96
C THR A 3 -23.02 56.89 -59.90
N THR A 4 -23.24 56.18 -58.77
CA THR A 4 -23.31 54.71 -58.53
C THR A 4 -22.01 53.87 -58.65
N ALA A 5 -21.71 52.87 -57.82
CA ALA A 5 -22.58 51.91 -57.13
C ALA A 5 -21.98 51.35 -55.81
N ARG A 6 -22.88 51.10 -54.85
CA ARG A 6 -22.70 50.20 -53.69
C ARG A 6 -22.90 48.75 -54.16
N SER A 7 -22.06 47.83 -53.71
CA SER A 7 -22.43 46.42 -53.53
C SER A 7 -22.26 46.04 -52.06
N SER A 8 -23.32 45.46 -51.52
CA SER A 8 -23.50 44.98 -50.15
C SER A 8 -22.96 43.55 -50.01
N GLY A 9 -21.96 43.36 -49.15
CA GLY A 9 -21.52 42.05 -48.67
C GLY A 9 -21.83 41.92 -47.17
N ALA A 10 -22.72 40.99 -46.83
CA ALA A 10 -23.17 40.72 -45.47
C ALA A 10 -22.02 40.22 -44.57
N LEU A 11 -21.78 40.90 -43.45
CA LEU A 11 -20.95 40.43 -42.34
C LEU A 11 -21.69 39.30 -41.60
N ILE A 12 -21.44 38.05 -41.99
CA ILE A 12 -21.77 36.89 -41.16
C ILE A 12 -20.86 36.94 -39.93
N SER A 13 -21.46 37.11 -38.76
CA SER A 13 -20.72 37.25 -37.50
C SER A 13 -19.88 35.99 -37.23
N ARG A 14 -18.55 36.14 -37.21
CA ARG A 14 -17.58 35.07 -36.92
C ARG A 14 -17.49 34.71 -35.43
N LYS A 15 -18.43 35.15 -34.59
CA LYS A 15 -18.42 34.90 -33.14
C LYS A 15 -18.60 33.42 -32.74
N PRO A 16 -19.52 32.62 -33.32
CA PRO A 16 -19.69 31.23 -32.88
C PRO A 16 -18.51 30.34 -33.31
N PHE A 17 -17.90 30.60 -34.46
CA PHE A 17 -16.71 29.87 -34.91
C PHE A 17 -15.49 30.14 -34.02
N LYS A 18 -15.32 31.38 -33.54
CA LYS A 18 -14.26 31.75 -32.60
C LYS A 18 -14.44 31.09 -31.22
N VAL A 19 -15.69 30.98 -30.73
CA VAL A 19 -15.99 30.29 -29.47
C VAL A 19 -15.74 28.78 -29.62
N LEU A 20 -16.15 28.18 -30.74
CA LEU A 20 -15.93 26.76 -31.02
C LEU A 20 -14.44 26.42 -31.11
N VAL A 21 -13.63 27.23 -31.79
CA VAL A 21 -12.18 27.03 -31.88
C VAL A 21 -11.52 27.21 -30.52
N CYS A 22 -11.88 28.23 -29.73
CA CYS A 22 -11.37 28.35 -28.36
C CYS A 22 -11.75 27.15 -27.47
N LEU A 23 -12.98 26.62 -27.60
CA LEU A 23 -13.43 25.47 -26.84
C LEU A 23 -12.67 24.20 -27.23
N VAL A 24 -12.46 23.98 -28.53
CA VAL A 24 -11.70 22.81 -29.05
C VAL A 24 -10.23 22.91 -28.66
N THR A 25 -9.62 24.09 -28.69
CA THR A 25 -8.23 24.28 -28.27
C THR A 25 -8.07 24.15 -26.75
N LEU A 26 -9.04 24.63 -25.96
CA LEU A 26 -9.05 24.45 -24.51
C LEU A 26 -9.24 22.98 -24.14
N VAL A 27 -10.14 22.26 -24.83
CA VAL A 27 -10.35 20.82 -24.65
C VAL A 27 -9.12 20.04 -25.10
N ALA A 28 -8.49 20.38 -26.23
CA ALA A 28 -7.26 19.75 -26.68
C ALA A 28 -6.08 20.03 -25.72
N PHE A 29 -6.00 21.24 -25.14
CA PHE A 29 -5.01 21.58 -24.13
C PHE A 29 -5.25 20.81 -22.82
N LEU A 30 -6.50 20.68 -22.36
CA LEU A 30 -6.86 19.89 -21.19
C LEU A 30 -6.64 18.38 -21.43
N PHE A 31 -6.87 17.86 -22.63
CA PHE A 31 -6.64 16.44 -22.95
C PHE A 31 -5.15 16.09 -23.14
N ASN A 32 -4.33 17.01 -23.66
CA ASN A 32 -2.87 16.78 -23.80
C ASN A 32 -2.08 17.07 -22.53
N THR A 33 -2.61 17.84 -21.57
CA THR A 33 -1.92 18.11 -20.29
C THR A 33 -2.34 17.19 -19.14
N ILE A 34 -3.35 16.32 -19.34
CA ILE A 34 -3.87 15.42 -18.29
C ILE A 34 -3.47 13.95 -18.52
N SER A 35 -2.63 13.65 -19.50
CA SER A 35 -2.02 12.31 -19.61
C SER A 35 -0.60 12.33 -19.06
N TYR A 36 -0.45 11.71 -17.88
CA TYR A 36 0.74 11.59 -17.02
C TYR A 36 1.01 12.83 -16.16
N ASP A 37 0.89 12.66 -14.83
CA ASP A 37 1.11 13.62 -13.72
C ASP A 37 -0.05 14.50 -13.21
N VAL A 38 -1.28 13.98 -13.19
CA VAL A 38 -2.38 14.55 -12.37
C VAL A 38 -3.01 13.48 -11.45
N VAL A 39 -2.21 12.96 -10.52
CA VAL A 39 -2.70 12.32 -9.28
C VAL A 39 -2.22 13.07 -8.03
N TRP A 40 -1.36 14.09 -8.17
CA TRP A 40 -0.83 14.89 -7.05
C TRP A 40 -1.04 16.42 -7.16
N ALA A 41 -1.88 16.90 -8.08
CA ALA A 41 -2.20 18.32 -8.21
C ALA A 41 -3.69 18.68 -8.31
N VAL A 42 -4.61 17.71 -8.16
CA VAL A 42 -6.01 18.01 -7.82
C VAL A 42 -6.14 17.88 -6.32
N GLY A 43 -5.68 18.93 -5.62
CA GLY A 43 -6.28 19.24 -4.34
C GLY A 43 -7.78 19.31 -4.54
N THR A 44 -8.52 18.65 -3.64
CA THR A 44 -9.94 18.89 -3.40
C THR A 44 -10.26 20.37 -3.64
N PRO A 45 -11.30 20.75 -4.42
CA PRO A 45 -11.66 22.14 -4.59
C PRO A 45 -12.18 22.71 -3.26
N SER A 46 -11.27 23.21 -2.42
CA SER A 46 -11.53 24.15 -1.32
C SER A 46 -11.44 25.61 -1.80
N ALA A 47 -11.40 25.87 -3.11
CA ALA A 47 -11.18 27.19 -3.68
C ALA A 47 -12.41 27.86 -4.31
N LEU A 48 -13.63 27.44 -3.94
CA LEU A 48 -14.87 28.19 -4.22
C LEU A 48 -15.67 28.59 -2.96
N THR A 49 -15.09 28.49 -1.77
CA THR A 49 -15.63 29.08 -0.53
C THR A 49 -14.75 30.22 0.02
N GLY A 50 -13.72 30.64 -0.72
CA GLY A 50 -12.82 31.74 -0.35
C GLY A 50 -13.37 33.14 -0.66
N ARG A 51 -14.58 33.46 -0.18
CA ARG A 51 -15.00 34.86 0.10
C ARG A 51 -15.90 34.84 1.32
N GLY A 52 -15.30 35.15 2.47
CA GLY A 52 -16.00 35.35 3.75
C GLY A 52 -16.13 34.10 4.61
N ALA A 53 -15.03 33.60 5.18
CA ALA A 53 -15.05 32.72 6.35
C ALA A 53 -14.90 33.56 7.63
N ASP A 54 -15.77 34.55 7.75
CA ASP A 54 -16.20 35.11 9.03
C ASP A 54 -17.72 35.22 8.88
N ARG A 55 -18.44 34.37 9.62
CA ARG A 55 -19.91 34.10 9.61
C ARG A 55 -20.38 32.92 8.74
N ALA A 56 -20.47 31.74 9.38
CA ALA A 56 -21.63 30.85 9.27
C ALA A 56 -21.57 29.75 10.35
N ASP A 57 -21.78 30.12 11.62
CA ASP A 57 -22.29 29.19 12.63
C ASP A 57 -23.79 28.96 12.35
N GLY A 58 -24.08 28.05 11.42
CA GLY A 58 -25.40 27.44 11.26
C GLY A 58 -25.36 26.01 11.82
N PRO A 59 -26.46 25.47 12.36
CA PRO A 59 -26.45 24.12 12.92
C PRO A 59 -26.14 23.10 11.84
N GLU A 60 -25.02 22.37 12.00
CA GLU A 60 -24.66 21.21 11.18
C GLU A 60 -25.78 20.17 11.31
N PHE A 61 -26.49 19.88 10.21
CA PHE A 61 -27.60 18.93 10.21
C PHE A 61 -27.05 17.51 10.34
N ILE A 62 -27.01 17.00 11.57
CA ILE A 62 -26.59 15.63 11.85
C ILE A 62 -27.69 14.65 11.43
N LYS A 63 -27.34 13.70 10.55
CA LYS A 63 -28.27 12.67 10.06
C LYS A 63 -28.42 11.55 11.09
N GLU A 64 -29.61 10.95 11.17
CA GLU A 64 -29.82 9.73 11.95
C GLU A 64 -29.24 8.51 11.21
N LEU A 65 -28.46 7.69 11.92
CA LEU A 65 -27.86 6.48 11.36
C LEU A 65 -28.89 5.33 11.33
N HIS A 66 -29.28 4.92 10.12
CA HIS A 66 -30.13 3.73 9.92
C HIS A 66 -29.33 2.61 9.25
N ILE A 67 -29.17 1.48 9.94
CA ILE A 67 -28.34 0.34 9.49
C ILE A 67 -28.78 -0.20 8.12
N ASN A 68 -30.09 -0.36 7.91
CA ASN A 68 -30.62 -0.98 6.69
C ASN A 68 -30.43 -0.10 5.42
N THR A 69 -30.20 1.19 5.60
CA THR A 69 -30.00 2.15 4.51
C THR A 69 -28.62 2.78 4.55
N PHE A 70 -27.72 2.25 5.38
CA PHE A 70 -26.38 2.78 5.51
C PHE A 70 -25.59 2.47 4.23
N THR A 71 -24.93 3.50 3.70
CA THR A 71 -24.05 3.39 2.55
C THR A 71 -22.75 4.11 2.86
N LEU A 72 -21.63 3.52 2.45
CA LEU A 72 -20.31 4.14 2.51
C LEU A 72 -19.81 4.34 1.07
N PRO A 73 -19.21 5.49 0.73
CA PRO A 73 -18.56 5.66 -0.57
C PRO A 73 -17.55 4.54 -0.87
N GLU A 74 -17.56 4.01 -2.10
CA GLU A 74 -16.80 2.81 -2.48
C GLU A 74 -15.28 3.03 -2.40
N TYR A 75 -14.83 4.26 -2.67
CA TYR A 75 -13.42 4.66 -2.51
C TYR A 75 -12.95 4.74 -1.06
N LEU A 76 -13.88 4.79 -0.09
CA LEU A 76 -13.57 4.75 1.35
C LEU A 76 -13.51 3.31 1.86
N GLY A 77 -14.48 2.49 1.50
CA GLY A 77 -14.56 1.13 2.01
C GLY A 77 -15.82 0.40 1.60
N ARG A 78 -15.95 -0.82 2.08
CA ARG A 78 -17.13 -1.67 1.86
C ARG A 78 -17.69 -2.18 3.17
N VAL A 79 -19.02 -2.21 3.28
CA VAL A 79 -19.71 -2.89 4.37
C VAL A 79 -19.62 -4.39 4.12
N LYS A 80 -18.97 -5.12 5.04
CA LYS A 80 -18.79 -6.58 4.96
C LYS A 80 -19.93 -7.35 5.59
N ASP A 81 -20.48 -6.81 6.68
CA ASP A 81 -21.60 -7.39 7.41
C ASP A 81 -22.32 -6.28 8.19
N SER A 82 -23.60 -6.50 8.50
CA SER A 82 -24.37 -5.61 9.36
C SER A 82 -25.47 -6.38 10.09
N TYR A 83 -25.79 -5.93 11.29
CA TYR A 83 -26.83 -6.53 12.11
C TYR A 83 -27.59 -5.46 12.87
N LYS A 84 -28.92 -5.50 12.80
CA LYS A 84 -29.81 -4.61 13.56
C LYS A 84 -30.40 -5.35 14.75
N SER A 85 -30.22 -4.77 15.94
CA SER A 85 -30.80 -5.24 17.19
C SER A 85 -31.88 -4.27 17.69
N ASN A 86 -32.52 -4.58 18.82
CA ASN A 86 -33.54 -3.72 19.44
C ASN A 86 -32.98 -2.80 20.54
N SER A 87 -31.68 -2.84 20.84
CA SER A 87 -31.10 -2.07 21.97
C SER A 87 -30.91 -0.58 21.70
N GLY A 88 -30.97 -0.15 20.45
CA GLY A 88 -30.64 1.23 20.04
C GLY A 88 -29.14 1.56 20.10
N ARG A 89 -28.28 0.63 20.53
CA ARG A 89 -26.82 0.76 20.46
C ARG A 89 -26.30 0.24 19.13
N ILE A 90 -25.36 0.97 18.54
CA ILE A 90 -24.76 0.69 17.24
C ILE A 90 -23.24 0.83 17.33
N ILE A 91 -22.51 -0.20 16.91
CA ILE A 91 -21.07 -0.16 16.71
C ILE A 91 -20.75 -0.05 15.22
N ILE A 92 -20.05 1.02 14.84
CA ILE A 92 -19.43 1.11 13.52
C ILE A 92 -18.04 0.49 13.66
N HIS A 93 -17.94 -0.78 13.28
CA HIS A 93 -16.70 -1.55 13.34
C HIS A 93 -15.89 -1.32 12.07
N ILE A 94 -14.64 -0.86 12.19
CA ILE A 94 -13.72 -0.63 11.08
C ILE A 94 -12.55 -1.61 11.22
N GLN A 95 -12.31 -2.41 10.18
CA GLN A 95 -11.21 -3.37 10.16
C GLN A 95 -9.88 -2.66 9.92
N ASP A 96 -8.89 -2.99 10.73
CA ASP A 96 -7.53 -2.47 10.66
C ASP A 96 -6.58 -3.50 10.05
N ALA A 97 -5.74 -3.02 9.12
CA ALA A 97 -4.63 -3.79 8.53
C ALA A 97 -3.29 -3.52 9.22
N HIS A 98 -3.31 -2.83 10.37
CA HIS A 98 -2.22 -2.50 11.27
C HIS A 98 -0.99 -1.87 10.62
N CYS A 99 -0.67 -0.63 11.00
CA CYS A 99 0.53 0.09 10.55
C CYS A 99 0.67 0.28 9.02
N ASN A 100 -0.23 -0.32 8.24
CA ASN A 100 -0.31 -0.13 6.81
C ASN A 100 -0.73 1.31 6.53
N TYR A 101 0.18 2.10 5.97
CA TYR A 101 -0.01 3.52 5.77
C TYR A 101 -1.31 3.84 5.00
N ALA A 102 -1.54 3.16 3.87
CA ALA A 102 -2.72 3.40 3.04
C ALA A 102 -4.02 3.05 3.79
N ALA A 103 -4.02 1.96 4.56
CA ALA A 103 -5.15 1.57 5.40
C ALA A 103 -5.40 2.58 6.53
N GLN A 104 -4.37 3.02 7.26
CA GLN A 104 -4.52 4.00 8.34
C GLN A 104 -5.08 5.33 7.84
N ARG A 105 -4.59 5.82 6.70
CA ARG A 105 -5.13 7.02 6.03
C ARG A 105 -6.61 6.83 5.68
N LYS A 106 -6.97 5.66 5.16
CA LYS A 106 -8.35 5.33 4.82
C LYS A 106 -9.26 5.25 6.05
N ILE A 107 -8.77 4.70 7.16
CA ILE A 107 -9.50 4.68 8.45
C ILE A 107 -9.77 6.11 8.93
N ALA A 108 -8.78 7.00 8.86
CA ALA A 108 -8.96 8.41 9.22
C ALA A 108 -10.05 9.10 8.36
N GLU A 109 -10.05 8.86 7.04
CA GLU A 109 -11.06 9.38 6.12
C GLU A 109 -12.47 8.83 6.39
N ILE A 110 -12.59 7.54 6.74
CA ILE A 110 -13.87 6.92 7.13
C ILE A 110 -14.40 7.57 8.41
N ILE A 111 -13.55 7.72 9.44
CA ILE A 111 -13.93 8.35 10.71
C ILE A 111 -14.35 9.80 10.44
N GLU A 112 -13.60 10.56 9.66
CA GLU A 112 -13.94 11.94 9.31
C GLU A 112 -15.29 12.04 8.60
N CYS A 113 -15.54 11.18 7.60
CA CYS A 113 -16.79 11.14 6.85
C CYS A 113 -17.98 10.89 7.77
N LEU A 114 -17.87 9.88 8.64
CA LEU A 114 -18.96 9.44 9.50
C LEU A 114 -19.14 10.34 10.73
N ASN A 115 -18.07 10.99 11.20
CA ASN A 115 -18.14 12.06 12.19
C ASN A 115 -18.95 13.26 11.65
N LYS A 116 -18.66 13.70 10.42
CA LYS A 116 -19.38 14.80 9.76
C LYS A 116 -20.85 14.47 9.47
N GLU A 117 -21.14 13.26 8.99
CA GLU A 117 -22.51 12.89 8.59
C GLU A 117 -23.41 12.53 9.78
N TYR A 118 -22.87 11.83 10.78
CA TYR A 118 -23.65 11.22 11.86
C TYR A 118 -23.27 11.70 13.27
N GLY A 119 -22.28 12.60 13.41
CA GLY A 119 -21.87 13.16 14.70
C GLY A 119 -21.22 12.15 15.64
N VAL A 120 -20.69 11.03 15.12
CA VAL A 120 -20.05 9.99 15.94
C VAL A 120 -18.67 10.48 16.38
N ASP A 121 -18.44 10.57 17.69
CA ASP A 121 -17.24 11.18 18.27
C ASP A 121 -16.35 10.20 19.05
N THR A 122 -16.86 9.02 19.40
CA THR A 122 -16.15 8.08 20.27
C THR A 122 -15.53 6.95 19.46
N VAL A 123 -14.21 6.78 19.57
CA VAL A 123 -13.45 5.77 18.84
C VAL A 123 -12.81 4.80 19.83
N ASN A 124 -13.25 3.55 19.80
CA ASN A 124 -12.68 2.47 20.58
C ASN A 124 -11.54 1.79 19.81
N LEU A 125 -10.38 1.59 20.43
CA LEU A 125 -9.15 1.16 19.75
C LEU A 125 -8.54 -0.09 20.38
N GLU A 126 -8.27 -1.10 19.54
CA GLU A 126 -7.33 -2.18 19.85
C GLU A 126 -5.92 -1.62 20.04
N GLY A 127 -5.10 -2.25 20.90
CA GLY A 127 -3.72 -1.83 21.14
C GLY A 127 -3.55 -0.78 22.24
N GLY A 128 -4.63 -0.11 22.66
CA GLY A 128 -4.64 0.77 23.83
C GLY A 128 -5.59 0.31 24.94
N ALA A 129 -5.37 0.77 26.17
CA ALA A 129 -6.29 0.63 27.30
C ALA A 129 -6.64 2.01 27.86
N LYS A 130 -7.93 2.26 28.11
CA LYS A 130 -8.44 3.51 28.69
C LYS A 130 -8.07 4.77 27.86
N ASP A 131 -7.87 5.91 28.51
CA ASP A 131 -7.71 7.20 27.84
C ASP A 131 -6.34 7.36 27.12
N TYR A 132 -6.32 8.23 26.12
CA TYR A 132 -5.14 8.59 25.32
C TYR A 132 -4.68 10.00 25.65
N ASP A 133 -3.37 10.23 25.66
CA ASP A 133 -2.75 11.54 25.85
C ASP A 133 -2.06 12.02 24.55
N LEU A 134 -2.79 12.79 23.76
CA LEU A 134 -2.29 13.40 22.52
C LEU A 134 -1.71 14.81 22.74
N SER A 135 -1.48 15.22 23.99
CA SER A 135 -1.07 16.60 24.34
C SER A 135 0.25 17.02 23.70
N VAL A 136 1.14 16.06 23.40
CA VAL A 136 2.40 16.32 22.68
C VAL A 136 2.18 16.98 21.32
N PHE A 137 1.10 16.62 20.61
CA PHE A 137 0.77 17.24 19.32
C PHE A 137 0.00 18.55 19.51
N ALA A 138 -0.75 18.71 20.60
CA ALA A 138 -1.53 19.92 20.86
C ALA A 138 -0.66 21.19 20.97
N LYS A 139 0.62 21.04 21.34
CA LYS A 139 1.58 22.16 21.38
C LYS A 139 2.05 22.61 19.98
N ILE A 140 1.78 21.84 18.92
CA ILE A 140 2.05 22.22 17.54
C ILE A 140 0.87 23.07 17.03
N SER A 141 0.95 24.39 17.23
CA SER A 141 -0.10 25.34 16.88
C SER A 141 -0.41 25.35 15.38
N ASP A 142 0.62 25.32 14.52
CA ASP A 142 0.46 25.26 13.07
C ASP A 142 -0.12 23.92 12.62
N ARG A 143 -1.33 23.96 12.05
CA ARG A 143 -2.06 22.76 11.59
C ARG A 143 -1.30 22.00 10.50
N THR A 144 -0.62 22.70 9.60
CA THR A 144 0.11 22.07 8.49
C THR A 144 1.31 21.27 9.01
N ASN A 145 2.06 21.81 9.95
CA ASN A 145 3.20 21.14 10.57
C ASN A 145 2.74 19.99 11.46
N ARG A 146 1.64 20.16 12.20
CA ARG A 146 1.04 19.07 12.99
C ARG A 146 0.60 17.91 12.11
N ASP A 147 -0.08 18.20 11.01
CA ASP A 147 -0.50 17.18 10.03
C ASP A 147 0.69 16.42 9.44
N LYS A 148 1.71 17.14 8.95
CA LYS A 148 2.95 16.53 8.44
C LYS A 148 3.67 15.69 9.49
N THR A 149 3.66 16.14 10.73
CA THR A 149 4.26 15.39 11.85
C THR A 149 3.48 14.11 12.09
N ALA A 150 2.16 14.19 12.26
CA ALA A 150 1.32 13.01 12.46
C ALA A 150 1.41 12.02 11.28
N ASP A 151 1.43 12.51 10.04
CA ASP A 151 1.60 11.68 8.83
C ASP A 151 2.94 10.93 8.81
N TYR A 152 4.02 11.57 9.27
CA TYR A 152 5.31 10.91 9.43
C TYR A 152 5.24 9.76 10.45
N PHE A 153 4.56 9.95 11.59
CA PHE A 153 4.37 8.88 12.56
C PHE A 153 3.44 7.75 12.04
N ILE A 154 2.44 8.04 11.21
CA ILE A 154 1.68 6.97 10.51
C ILE A 154 2.62 6.15 9.64
N LYS A 155 3.46 6.79 8.82
CA LYS A 155 4.38 6.10 7.90
C LYS A 155 5.34 5.17 8.63
N GLU A 156 5.77 5.56 9.82
CA GLU A 156 6.63 4.75 10.69
C GLU A 156 5.86 3.68 11.49
N GLY A 157 4.52 3.67 11.42
CA GLY A 157 3.64 2.73 12.10
C GLY A 157 3.33 3.08 13.56
N LEU A 158 3.72 4.27 14.04
CA LEU A 158 3.64 4.67 15.44
C LEU A 158 2.38 5.47 15.80
N VAL A 159 1.62 5.90 14.79
CA VAL A 159 0.32 6.55 14.92
C VAL A 159 -0.67 5.80 14.05
N ASN A 160 -1.83 5.43 14.60
CA ASN A 160 -2.91 4.82 13.83
C ASN A 160 -3.85 5.88 13.21
N GLY A 161 -4.76 5.44 12.34
CA GLY A 161 -5.65 6.33 11.59
C GLY A 161 -6.62 7.12 12.47
N ALA A 162 -7.09 6.53 13.57
CA ALA A 162 -7.97 7.22 14.52
C ALA A 162 -7.20 8.27 15.33
N GLU A 163 -5.99 7.94 15.77
CA GLU A 163 -5.09 8.88 16.43
C GLU A 163 -4.75 10.06 15.52
N TYR A 164 -4.40 9.80 14.26
CA TYR A 164 -4.16 10.86 13.28
C TYR A 164 -5.37 11.76 13.07
N PHE A 165 -6.58 11.19 13.00
CA PHE A 165 -7.80 11.97 12.95
C PHE A 165 -7.95 12.86 14.20
N ALA A 166 -7.77 12.29 15.40
CA ALA A 166 -7.89 13.01 16.66
C ALA A 166 -6.82 14.10 16.84
N ILE A 167 -5.57 13.84 16.48
CA ILE A 167 -4.46 14.81 16.52
C ILE A 167 -4.80 16.08 15.72
N ASN A 168 -5.36 15.88 14.52
CA ASN A 168 -5.72 16.95 13.61
C ASN A 168 -7.11 17.56 13.91
N ASN A 169 -7.92 16.93 14.78
CA ASN A 169 -9.27 17.34 15.13
C ASN A 169 -9.59 17.08 16.63
N PRO A 170 -8.88 17.73 17.57
CA PRO A 170 -8.88 17.36 19.00
C PRO A 170 -10.25 17.45 19.69
N GLU A 171 -11.18 18.27 19.17
CA GLU A 171 -12.54 18.41 19.73
C GLU A 171 -13.58 17.51 19.05
N LYS A 172 -13.20 16.77 17.99
CA LYS A 172 -14.12 15.96 17.18
C LYS A 172 -14.04 14.46 17.47
N ALA A 173 -13.01 14.01 18.18
CA ALA A 173 -12.85 12.60 18.53
C ALA A 173 -12.37 12.43 19.98
N THR A 174 -13.02 11.50 20.69
CA THR A 174 -12.56 10.93 21.96
C THR A 174 -12.06 9.52 21.70
N LEU A 175 -10.78 9.28 21.97
CA LEU A 175 -10.17 7.95 21.84
C LEU A 175 -10.29 7.17 23.15
N TRP A 176 -10.60 5.88 23.04
CA TRP A 176 -10.69 4.98 24.19
C TRP A 176 -10.13 3.61 23.88
N GLY A 177 -9.18 3.17 24.68
CA GLY A 177 -8.51 1.89 24.54
C GLY A 177 -9.32 0.79 25.21
N ILE A 178 -9.51 -0.31 24.50
CA ILE A 178 -10.37 -1.43 24.94
C ILE A 178 -9.60 -2.67 25.40
N GLU A 179 -8.27 -2.63 25.39
CA GLU A 179 -7.43 -3.75 25.81
C GLU A 179 -7.53 -4.08 27.31
N ASP A 180 -7.31 -5.37 27.60
CA ASP A 180 -6.79 -5.79 28.90
C ASP A 180 -5.27 -5.91 28.80
N THR A 181 -4.54 -5.06 29.53
CA THR A 181 -3.09 -4.98 29.44
C THR A 181 -2.41 -6.33 29.77
N GLY A 182 -2.95 -7.10 30.71
CA GLY A 182 -2.38 -8.39 31.09
C GLY A 182 -2.53 -9.45 30.00
N LEU A 183 -3.68 -9.51 29.35
CA LEU A 183 -3.93 -10.40 28.22
C LEU A 183 -3.10 -9.99 27.01
N TYR A 184 -3.01 -8.69 26.72
CA TYR A 184 -2.17 -8.15 25.66
C TYR A 184 -0.71 -8.56 25.83
N LEU A 185 -0.11 -8.32 27.01
CA LEU A 185 1.29 -8.67 27.29
C LEU A 185 1.55 -10.18 27.20
N LYS A 186 0.62 -11.01 27.67
CA LYS A 186 0.72 -12.47 27.52
C LYS A 186 0.67 -12.90 26.05
N ASN A 187 -0.24 -12.31 25.26
CA ASN A 187 -0.38 -12.61 23.84
C ASN A 187 0.91 -12.25 23.08
N LEU A 188 1.48 -11.10 23.40
CA LEU A 188 2.74 -10.59 22.84
C LEU A 188 3.93 -11.47 23.19
N ASN A 189 4.05 -11.88 24.46
CA ASN A 189 5.16 -12.73 24.90
C ASN A 189 5.17 -14.06 24.14
N VAL A 190 4.00 -14.69 23.94
CA VAL A 190 3.89 -15.93 23.15
C VAL A 190 4.49 -15.75 21.74
N TYR A 191 4.17 -14.65 21.07
CA TYR A 191 4.74 -14.40 19.74
C TYR A 191 6.25 -14.21 19.77
N ARG A 192 6.78 -13.39 20.68
CA ARG A 192 8.22 -13.13 20.76
C ARG A 192 9.03 -14.36 21.10
N GLU A 193 8.53 -15.18 22.03
CA GLU A 193 9.18 -16.44 22.36
C GLU A 193 9.20 -17.38 21.14
N SER A 194 8.13 -17.41 20.33
CA SER A 194 8.11 -18.23 19.11
C SER A 194 9.15 -17.79 18.06
N LEU A 195 9.50 -16.50 18.02
CA LEU A 195 10.51 -15.98 17.10
C LEU A 195 11.91 -16.51 17.39
N LYS A 196 12.22 -16.87 18.63
CA LYS A 196 13.53 -17.44 19.02
C LYS A 196 13.82 -18.76 18.30
N HIS A 197 12.77 -19.47 17.91
CA HIS A 197 12.84 -20.78 17.27
C HIS A 197 12.45 -20.72 15.78
N LYS A 198 12.26 -19.51 15.20
CA LYS A 198 11.73 -19.34 13.84
C LYS A 198 12.56 -20.07 12.78
N ASP A 199 13.88 -19.91 12.79
CA ASP A 199 14.76 -20.52 11.79
C ASP A 199 14.73 -22.05 11.87
N GLU A 200 14.61 -22.60 13.08
CA GLU A 200 14.49 -24.03 13.32
C GLU A 200 13.14 -24.57 12.84
N ILE A 201 12.05 -23.91 13.22
CA ILE A 201 10.69 -24.21 12.76
C ILE A 201 10.63 -24.19 11.23
N ASP A 202 11.13 -23.13 10.59
CA ASP A 202 11.12 -22.99 9.14
C ASP A 202 11.92 -24.10 8.45
N LYS A 203 13.08 -24.51 9.01
CA LYS A 203 13.84 -25.67 8.52
C LYS A 203 13.01 -26.95 8.55
N HIS A 204 12.33 -27.24 9.67
CA HIS A 204 11.51 -28.45 9.77
C HIS A 204 10.30 -28.42 8.82
N LEU A 205 9.59 -27.30 8.75
CA LEU A 205 8.42 -27.15 7.87
C LEU A 205 8.82 -27.29 6.39
N ASN A 206 9.98 -26.76 6.01
CA ASN A 206 10.52 -26.87 4.66
C ASN A 206 10.96 -28.31 4.34
N ALA A 207 11.63 -28.99 5.26
CA ALA A 207 12.00 -30.40 5.11
C ALA A 207 10.75 -31.29 4.93
N LEU A 208 9.74 -31.13 5.78
CA LEU A 208 8.47 -31.83 5.67
C LEU A 208 7.76 -31.54 4.34
N THR A 209 7.75 -30.29 3.90
CA THR A 209 7.16 -29.90 2.61
C THR A 209 7.86 -30.62 1.46
N HIS A 210 9.19 -30.58 1.42
CA HIS A 210 9.98 -31.19 0.36
C HIS A 210 9.77 -32.71 0.30
N ILE A 211 9.82 -33.39 1.45
CA ILE A 211 9.64 -34.85 1.52
C ILE A 211 8.22 -35.25 1.10
N LEU A 212 7.18 -34.54 1.59
CA LEU A 212 5.80 -34.83 1.20
C LEU A 212 5.56 -34.60 -0.30
N THR A 213 6.10 -33.52 -0.88
CA THR A 213 6.00 -33.28 -2.33
C THR A 213 6.64 -34.40 -3.14
N ASN A 214 7.84 -34.85 -2.74
CA ASN A 214 8.51 -35.97 -3.41
C ASN A 214 7.72 -37.27 -3.28
N LEU A 215 7.14 -37.56 -2.10
CA LEU A 215 6.30 -38.72 -1.88
C LEU A 215 5.02 -38.67 -2.72
N LYS A 216 4.33 -37.52 -2.78
CA LYS A 216 3.15 -37.34 -3.64
C LYS A 216 3.45 -37.64 -5.11
N SER A 217 4.61 -37.20 -5.62
CA SER A 217 5.04 -37.49 -7.00
C SER A 217 5.18 -38.99 -7.33
N LYS A 218 5.32 -39.85 -6.31
CA LYS A 218 5.45 -41.31 -6.45
C LYS A 218 4.19 -42.08 -6.05
N ILE A 219 3.37 -41.52 -5.17
CA ILE A 219 2.18 -42.16 -4.61
C ILE A 219 0.92 -41.83 -5.40
N TYR A 220 0.80 -40.59 -5.90
CA TYR A 220 -0.40 -40.13 -6.60
C TYR A 220 -0.49 -40.73 -7.99
N SER A 221 -1.73 -41.00 -8.40
CA SER A 221 -2.05 -41.18 -9.81
C SER A 221 -1.75 -39.88 -10.58
N GLN A 222 -1.60 -39.99 -11.90
CA GLN A 222 -1.29 -38.84 -12.75
C GLN A 222 -2.33 -37.72 -12.61
N GLU A 223 -3.62 -38.07 -12.58
CA GLU A 223 -4.72 -37.11 -12.45
C GLU A 223 -4.72 -36.42 -11.08
N LEU A 224 -4.47 -37.17 -10.00
CA LEU A 224 -4.41 -36.60 -8.65
C LEU A 224 -3.19 -35.67 -8.47
N LEU A 225 -2.05 -36.03 -9.06
CA LEU A 225 -0.85 -35.20 -9.06
C LEU A 225 -1.05 -33.92 -9.86
N GLU A 226 -1.76 -33.96 -10.99
CA GLU A 226 -2.09 -32.77 -11.76
C GLU A 226 -2.96 -31.79 -10.96
N LEU A 227 -3.99 -32.30 -10.28
CA LEU A 227 -4.84 -31.48 -9.40
C LEU A 227 -4.04 -30.84 -8.25
N ASP A 228 -3.16 -31.60 -7.60
CA ASP A 228 -2.28 -31.11 -6.52
C ASP A 228 -1.31 -30.02 -7.02
N ASN A 229 -0.76 -30.18 -8.22
CA ASN A 229 0.10 -29.19 -8.86
C ASN A 229 -0.66 -27.91 -9.22
N LYS A 230 -1.86 -28.02 -9.81
CA LYS A 230 -2.71 -26.86 -10.13
C LYS A 230 -3.11 -26.08 -8.88
N TYR A 231 -3.46 -26.79 -7.81
CA TYR A 231 -3.70 -26.17 -6.51
C TYR A 231 -2.47 -25.41 -6.00
N SER A 232 -1.29 -26.05 -6.04
CA SER A 232 -0.04 -25.44 -5.59
C SER A 232 0.33 -24.20 -6.39
N GLN A 233 0.17 -24.24 -7.71
CA GLN A 233 0.39 -23.08 -8.61
C GLN A 233 -0.57 -21.93 -8.30
N TYR A 234 -1.85 -22.24 -8.06
CA TYR A 234 -2.84 -21.23 -7.67
C TYR A 234 -2.47 -20.57 -6.34
N LYS A 235 -2.10 -21.35 -5.32
CA LYS A 235 -1.68 -20.80 -4.01
C LYS A 235 -0.35 -20.04 -4.08
N ALA A 236 0.52 -20.37 -5.02
CA ALA A 236 1.77 -19.65 -5.28
C ALA A 236 1.60 -18.40 -6.18
N ASN A 237 0.37 -18.02 -6.54
CA ASN A 237 0.06 -16.95 -7.49
C ASN A 237 0.69 -17.12 -8.89
N SER A 238 1.12 -18.33 -9.26
CA SER A 238 1.64 -18.65 -10.59
C SER A 238 0.55 -19.14 -11.55
N LEU A 239 -0.67 -19.36 -11.06
CA LEU A 239 -1.88 -19.67 -11.82
C LEU A 239 -3.00 -18.74 -11.35
N GLU A 240 -3.65 -18.04 -12.28
CA GLU A 240 -4.74 -17.15 -11.93
C GLU A 240 -5.95 -17.92 -11.40
N PHE A 241 -6.72 -17.27 -10.51
CA PHE A 241 -7.95 -17.87 -9.97
C PHE A 241 -8.93 -18.30 -11.07
N LYS A 242 -9.05 -17.52 -12.15
CA LYS A 242 -9.92 -17.83 -13.30
C LYS A 242 -9.53 -19.15 -13.95
N ASP A 243 -8.23 -19.38 -14.16
CA ASP A 243 -7.72 -20.60 -14.79
C ASP A 243 -7.85 -21.81 -13.87
N TYR A 244 -7.59 -21.63 -12.57
CA TYR A 244 -7.77 -22.70 -11.59
C TYR A 244 -9.24 -23.12 -11.47
N LEU A 245 -10.16 -22.17 -11.41
CA LEU A 245 -11.60 -22.44 -11.38
C LEU A 245 -12.06 -23.14 -12.66
N ALA A 246 -11.58 -22.71 -13.82
CA ALA A 246 -11.89 -23.36 -15.10
C ALA A 246 -11.42 -24.82 -15.11
N TYR A 247 -10.23 -25.10 -14.60
CA TYR A 247 -9.72 -26.45 -14.42
C TYR A 247 -10.62 -27.29 -13.50
N LEU A 248 -11.00 -26.77 -12.32
CA LEU A 248 -11.91 -27.49 -11.40
C LEU A 248 -13.26 -27.81 -12.03
N ILE A 249 -13.86 -26.86 -12.76
CA ILE A 249 -15.14 -27.06 -13.46
C ILE A 249 -15.00 -28.14 -14.55
N GLN A 250 -13.88 -28.15 -15.28
CA GLN A 250 -13.60 -29.17 -16.29
C GLN A 250 -13.43 -30.56 -15.66
N SER A 251 -12.63 -30.67 -14.59
CA SER A 251 -12.44 -31.91 -13.84
C SER A 251 -13.76 -32.43 -13.26
N ALA A 252 -14.58 -31.54 -12.70
CA ALA A 252 -15.92 -31.87 -12.20
C ALA A 252 -16.80 -32.48 -13.30
N LYS A 253 -16.80 -31.88 -14.51
CA LYS A 253 -17.54 -32.39 -15.67
C LYS A 253 -17.05 -33.78 -16.09
N GLN A 254 -15.74 -34.00 -16.14
CA GLN A 254 -15.14 -35.31 -16.47
C GLN A 254 -15.52 -36.38 -15.46
N LYS A 255 -15.63 -36.02 -14.17
CA LYS A 255 -16.05 -36.91 -13.07
C LYS A 255 -17.56 -36.96 -12.84
N SER A 256 -18.36 -36.41 -13.75
CA SER A 256 -19.83 -36.36 -13.65
C SER A 256 -20.35 -35.68 -12.37
N ILE A 257 -19.58 -34.77 -11.78
CA ILE A 257 -19.99 -33.96 -10.63
C ILE A 257 -20.85 -32.80 -11.13
N ASN A 258 -22.06 -32.64 -10.56
CA ASN A 258 -22.98 -31.59 -10.95
C ASN A 258 -22.57 -30.22 -10.38
N VAL A 259 -21.95 -29.38 -11.21
CA VAL A 259 -21.52 -28.02 -10.84
C VAL A 259 -22.70 -27.12 -10.42
N LYS A 260 -23.94 -27.41 -10.83
CA LYS A 260 -25.12 -26.66 -10.38
C LYS A 260 -25.42 -26.82 -8.89
N ALA A 261 -24.83 -27.81 -8.23
CA ALA A 261 -24.88 -27.95 -6.77
C ALA A 261 -24.05 -26.88 -6.03
N PHE A 262 -23.26 -26.08 -6.77
CA PHE A 262 -22.45 -24.97 -6.27
C PHE A 262 -22.95 -23.67 -6.91
N PRO A 263 -24.00 -23.02 -6.34
CA PRO A 263 -24.70 -21.92 -7.01
C PRO A 263 -23.83 -20.71 -7.34
N ASN A 264 -22.88 -20.33 -6.50
CA ASN A 264 -22.01 -19.19 -6.74
C ASN A 264 -20.91 -19.51 -7.76
N ILE A 265 -20.34 -20.72 -7.75
CA ILE A 265 -19.44 -21.20 -8.82
C ILE A 265 -20.20 -21.25 -10.14
N TYR A 266 -21.42 -21.78 -10.13
CA TYR A 266 -22.25 -21.83 -11.33
C TYR A 266 -22.53 -20.43 -11.86
N LEU A 267 -23.00 -19.51 -11.02
CA LEU A 267 -23.24 -18.12 -11.39
C LEU A 267 -21.97 -17.43 -11.90
N LEU A 268 -20.82 -17.65 -11.25
CA LEU A 268 -19.53 -17.12 -11.69
C LEU A 268 -19.13 -17.70 -13.05
N SER A 269 -19.33 -18.99 -13.28
CA SER A 269 -19.07 -19.63 -14.58
C SER A 269 -19.94 -19.04 -15.69
N GLN A 270 -21.22 -18.76 -15.41
CA GLN A 270 -22.12 -18.10 -16.36
C GLN A 270 -21.69 -16.65 -16.59
N THR A 271 -21.28 -15.94 -15.54
CA THR A 271 -20.78 -14.56 -15.64
C THR A 271 -19.53 -14.47 -16.51
N LEU A 272 -18.58 -15.38 -16.31
CA LEU A 272 -17.36 -15.46 -17.12
C LEU A 272 -17.66 -15.85 -18.58
N GLN A 273 -18.74 -16.60 -18.85
CA GLN A 273 -19.19 -16.88 -20.21
C GLN A 273 -19.82 -15.65 -20.87
N GLU A 274 -20.62 -14.87 -20.13
CA GLU A 274 -21.19 -13.60 -20.64
C GLU A 274 -20.12 -12.55 -20.93
N GLU A 275 -19.01 -12.56 -20.18
CA GLU A 275 -17.83 -11.73 -20.43
C GLU A 275 -17.21 -12.03 -21.81
N VAL A 276 -17.26 -13.28 -22.26
CA VAL A 276 -16.72 -13.68 -23.57
C VAL A 276 -17.50 -13.00 -24.69
N GLY A 277 -16.78 -12.19 -25.48
CA GLY A 277 -17.37 -11.44 -26.59
C GLY A 277 -18.09 -10.17 -26.17
N LEU A 278 -17.92 -9.70 -24.93
CA LEU A 278 -18.37 -8.37 -24.51
C LEU A 278 -17.36 -7.30 -24.94
N ASP A 279 -17.79 -6.36 -25.78
CA ASP A 279 -16.97 -5.20 -26.13
C ASP A 279 -17.23 -4.06 -25.13
N PHE A 280 -16.39 -3.98 -24.09
CA PHE A 280 -16.47 -2.95 -23.05
C PHE A 280 -16.38 -1.52 -23.62
N LYS A 281 -15.64 -1.32 -24.71
CA LYS A 281 -15.50 -0.01 -25.33
C LYS A 281 -16.81 0.40 -25.99
N ARG A 282 -17.43 -0.52 -26.73
CA ARG A 282 -18.77 -0.29 -27.30
C ARG A 282 -19.85 -0.14 -26.25
N ALA A 283 -19.82 -0.93 -25.17
CA ALA A 283 -20.76 -0.78 -24.07
C ALA A 283 -20.67 0.61 -23.41
N ASN A 284 -19.44 1.13 -23.24
CA ASN A 284 -19.21 2.49 -22.73
C ASN A 284 -19.70 3.58 -23.69
N GLN A 285 -19.46 3.42 -25.00
CA GLN A 285 -20.00 4.34 -26.02
C GLN A 285 -21.53 4.34 -26.00
N GLN A 286 -22.15 3.16 -25.99
CA GLN A 286 -23.61 3.01 -25.92
C GLN A 286 -24.21 3.57 -24.63
N ARG A 287 -23.49 3.50 -23.50
CA ARG A 287 -23.88 4.19 -22.26
C ARG A 287 -23.91 5.71 -22.47
N ASP A 288 -22.87 6.27 -23.07
CA ASP A 288 -22.78 7.71 -23.29
C ASP A 288 -23.89 8.17 -24.26
N ASP A 289 -24.14 7.40 -25.33
CA ASP A 289 -25.26 7.62 -26.26
C ASP A 289 -26.63 7.54 -25.54
N LEU A 290 -26.78 6.60 -24.60
CA LEU A 290 -27.98 6.46 -23.79
C LEU A 290 -28.17 7.67 -22.87
N ILE A 291 -27.10 8.12 -22.21
CA ILE A 291 -27.11 9.31 -21.36
C ILE A 291 -27.50 10.54 -22.19
N ASP A 292 -26.91 10.73 -23.37
CA ASP A 292 -27.25 11.84 -24.28
C ASP A 292 -28.71 11.78 -24.72
N LYS A 293 -29.24 10.58 -24.99
CA LYS A 293 -30.65 10.38 -25.31
C LYS A 293 -31.56 10.70 -24.12
N LEU A 294 -31.18 10.32 -22.91
CA LEU A 294 -31.90 10.68 -21.68
C LEU A 294 -31.89 12.20 -21.46
N GLN A 295 -30.74 12.86 -21.61
CA GLN A 295 -30.63 14.31 -21.41
C GLN A 295 -31.59 15.12 -22.30
N LYS A 296 -31.83 14.65 -23.54
CA LYS A 296 -32.75 15.31 -24.49
C LYS A 296 -34.23 15.12 -24.16
N ASN A 297 -34.59 14.12 -23.35
CA ASN A 297 -35.98 13.74 -23.07
C ASN A 297 -36.40 13.95 -21.61
N LEU A 298 -35.48 14.38 -20.74
CA LEU A 298 -35.76 14.57 -19.31
C LEU A 298 -36.22 16.00 -19.00
N SER A 299 -37.07 16.11 -17.98
CA SER A 299 -37.37 17.40 -17.34
C SER A 299 -36.13 17.97 -16.65
N LYS A 300 -36.09 19.29 -16.46
CA LYS A 300 -34.95 19.99 -15.83
C LYS A 300 -34.53 19.36 -14.49
N LYS A 301 -35.50 19.05 -13.62
CA LYS A 301 -35.24 18.40 -12.31
C LYS A 301 -34.62 17.00 -12.46
N SER A 302 -35.12 16.19 -13.39
CA SER A 302 -34.57 14.85 -13.63
C SER A 302 -33.22 14.88 -14.34
N LEU A 303 -32.94 15.92 -15.12
CA LEU A 303 -31.64 16.15 -15.74
C LEU A 303 -30.59 16.48 -14.68
N GLU A 304 -30.90 17.36 -13.73
CA GLU A 304 -30.04 17.67 -12.58
C GLU A 304 -29.72 16.39 -11.78
N GLU A 305 -30.73 15.55 -11.53
CA GLU A 305 -30.54 14.25 -10.87
C GLU A 305 -29.63 13.29 -11.67
N LEU A 306 -29.82 13.18 -12.99
CA LEU A 306 -28.96 12.37 -13.86
C LEU A 306 -27.51 12.85 -13.84
N VAL A 307 -27.27 14.16 -13.88
CA VAL A 307 -25.93 14.75 -13.80
C VAL A 307 -25.29 14.41 -12.46
N LEU A 308 -26.02 14.59 -11.34
CA LEU A 308 -25.53 14.24 -10.01
C LEU A 308 -25.17 12.75 -9.92
N LYS A 309 -26.05 11.85 -10.36
CA LYS A 309 -25.79 10.40 -10.37
C LYS A 309 -24.58 10.02 -11.24
N THR A 310 -24.38 10.72 -12.36
CA THR A 310 -23.22 10.51 -13.23
C THR A 310 -21.93 10.96 -12.57
N ILE A 311 -21.95 12.09 -11.85
CA ILE A 311 -20.79 12.58 -11.07
C ILE A 311 -20.49 11.63 -9.91
N GLU A 312 -21.51 11.20 -9.16
CA GLU A 312 -21.37 10.22 -8.08
C GLU A 312 -20.75 8.91 -8.59
N PHE A 313 -21.19 8.43 -9.75
CA PHE A 313 -20.61 7.25 -10.39
C PHE A 313 -19.14 7.45 -10.79
N LYS A 314 -18.83 8.53 -11.51
CA LYS A 314 -17.46 8.86 -11.93
C LYS A 314 -16.50 9.12 -10.76
N SER A 315 -17.03 9.48 -9.60
CA SER A 315 -16.27 9.69 -8.36
C SER A 315 -16.33 8.49 -7.40
N GLU A 316 -16.82 7.34 -7.85
CA GLU A 316 -16.89 6.09 -7.08
C GLU A 316 -17.66 6.24 -5.74
N LYS A 317 -18.66 7.14 -5.72
CA LYS A 317 -19.56 7.33 -4.57
C LYS A 317 -20.76 6.38 -4.60
N ILE A 318 -21.16 5.92 -5.78
CA ILE A 318 -22.19 4.90 -5.98
C ILE A 318 -21.62 3.75 -6.80
N SER A 319 -22.12 2.54 -6.56
CA SER A 319 -21.65 1.35 -7.26
C SER A 319 -22.07 1.37 -8.74
N GLN A 320 -21.34 0.60 -9.57
CA GLN A 320 -21.76 0.34 -10.96
C GLN A 320 -23.19 -0.19 -11.01
N LYS A 321 -23.55 -1.14 -10.14
CA LYS A 321 -24.89 -1.72 -10.06
C LYS A 321 -25.96 -0.66 -9.83
N ASP A 322 -25.76 0.24 -8.88
CA ASP A 322 -26.74 1.26 -8.53
C ASP A 322 -26.89 2.29 -9.66
N PHE A 323 -25.79 2.66 -10.30
CA PHE A 323 -25.81 3.58 -11.42
C PHE A 323 -26.55 2.98 -12.64
N TYR A 324 -26.24 1.74 -13.01
CA TYR A 324 -26.93 1.08 -14.13
C TYR A 324 -28.39 0.78 -13.81
N ALA A 325 -28.74 0.41 -12.56
CA ALA A 325 -30.12 0.27 -12.13
C ALA A 325 -30.89 1.60 -12.24
N TYR A 326 -30.27 2.73 -11.87
CA TYR A 326 -30.84 4.06 -12.05
C TYR A 326 -31.09 4.36 -13.53
N LEU A 327 -30.11 4.12 -14.42
CA LEU A 327 -30.28 4.33 -15.86
C LEU A 327 -31.41 3.47 -16.43
N THR A 328 -31.45 2.18 -16.10
CA THR A 328 -32.50 1.26 -16.56
C THR A 328 -33.89 1.73 -16.10
N ASN A 329 -34.04 2.09 -14.83
CA ASN A 329 -35.31 2.60 -14.30
C ASN A 329 -35.75 3.89 -15.01
N LYS A 330 -34.81 4.81 -15.29
CA LYS A 330 -35.10 6.05 -16.01
C LYS A 330 -35.53 5.78 -17.44
N THR A 331 -34.85 4.87 -18.14
CA THR A 331 -35.23 4.48 -19.52
C THR A 331 -36.60 3.83 -19.57
N SER A 332 -36.93 2.96 -18.61
CA SER A 332 -38.26 2.33 -18.51
C SER A 332 -39.36 3.36 -18.27
N SER A 333 -39.13 4.36 -17.41
CA SER A 333 -40.10 5.43 -17.13
C SER A 333 -40.41 6.33 -18.33
N LEU A 334 -39.53 6.35 -19.34
CA LEU A 334 -39.65 7.14 -20.57
C LEU A 334 -40.02 6.30 -21.80
N GLY A 335 -40.22 4.98 -21.64
CA GLY A 335 -40.47 4.07 -22.76
C GLY A 335 -39.28 3.93 -23.73
N ILE A 336 -38.05 4.19 -23.28
CA ILE A 336 -36.84 4.02 -24.09
C ILE A 336 -36.39 2.56 -23.99
N GLU A 337 -36.45 1.83 -25.09
CA GLU A 337 -35.99 0.44 -25.13
C GLU A 337 -34.45 0.34 -25.18
N LEU A 338 -33.89 -0.57 -24.36
CA LEU A 338 -32.46 -0.89 -24.37
C LEU A 338 -32.02 -1.73 -25.57
N LYS A 339 -32.96 -2.20 -26.41
CA LYS A 339 -32.68 -3.02 -27.60
C LYS A 339 -31.76 -2.31 -28.61
N GLY A 340 -31.77 -0.97 -28.62
CA GLY A 340 -30.86 -0.16 -29.43
C GLY A 340 -29.41 -0.10 -28.91
N PHE A 341 -29.15 -0.68 -27.74
CA PHE A 341 -27.85 -0.64 -27.05
C PHE A 341 -27.44 -2.06 -26.62
N PRO A 342 -27.20 -2.98 -27.57
CA PRO A 342 -27.02 -4.40 -27.28
C PRO A 342 -25.79 -4.72 -26.42
N ASP A 343 -24.67 -4.03 -26.62
CA ASP A 343 -23.44 -4.24 -25.82
C ASP A 343 -23.60 -3.70 -24.40
N LEU A 344 -24.28 -2.55 -24.26
CA LEU A 344 -24.65 -2.01 -22.95
C LEU A 344 -25.62 -2.94 -22.22
N GLN A 345 -26.61 -3.50 -22.91
CA GLN A 345 -27.54 -4.45 -22.31
C GLN A 345 -26.81 -5.70 -21.79
N ARG A 346 -25.90 -6.27 -22.60
CA ARG A 346 -25.05 -7.38 -22.16
C ARG A 346 -24.16 -6.99 -20.98
N TYR A 347 -23.59 -5.79 -20.98
CA TYR A 347 -22.79 -5.28 -19.87
C TYR A 347 -23.61 -5.10 -18.58
N ILE A 348 -24.86 -4.62 -18.67
CA ILE A 348 -25.77 -4.53 -17.52
C ILE A 348 -26.09 -5.91 -16.96
N VAL A 349 -26.30 -6.91 -17.81
CA VAL A 349 -26.52 -8.30 -17.38
C VAL A 349 -25.26 -8.84 -16.70
N TYR A 350 -24.10 -8.70 -17.34
CA TYR A 350 -22.80 -9.11 -16.80
C TYR A 350 -22.54 -8.50 -15.41
N ILE A 351 -22.69 -7.18 -15.26
CA ILE A 351 -22.42 -6.50 -13.99
C ILE A 351 -23.45 -6.88 -12.92
N SER A 352 -24.70 -7.15 -13.31
CA SER A 352 -25.75 -7.60 -12.39
C SER A 352 -25.46 -9.01 -11.86
N MET A 353 -25.05 -9.94 -12.74
CA MET A 353 -24.66 -11.29 -12.36
C MET A 353 -23.40 -11.26 -11.49
N TYR A 354 -22.37 -10.52 -11.90
CA TYR A 354 -21.13 -10.38 -11.14
C TYR A 354 -21.37 -9.86 -9.72
N ASN A 355 -22.23 -8.84 -9.56
CA ASN A 355 -22.56 -8.28 -8.25
C ASN A 355 -23.50 -9.15 -7.42
N ALA A 356 -24.19 -10.13 -8.01
CA ALA A 356 -25.03 -11.08 -7.30
C ALA A 356 -24.22 -12.26 -6.71
N ILE A 357 -22.97 -12.44 -7.13
CA ILE A 357 -22.08 -13.48 -6.61
C ILE A 357 -21.67 -13.14 -5.17
N ASP A 358 -21.96 -14.07 -4.25
CA ASP A 358 -21.46 -13.99 -2.89
C ASP A 358 -20.01 -14.50 -2.87
N LYS A 359 -19.06 -13.57 -2.90
CA LYS A 359 -17.62 -13.86 -2.97
C LYS A 359 -17.13 -14.76 -1.82
N MET A 360 -17.73 -14.68 -0.64
CA MET A 360 -17.32 -15.53 0.50
C MET A 360 -17.80 -16.96 0.28
N LYS A 361 -19.07 -17.14 -0.11
CA LYS A 361 -19.60 -18.46 -0.46
C LYS A 361 -18.93 -19.06 -1.69
N THR A 362 -18.50 -18.23 -2.65
CA THR A 362 -17.72 -18.73 -3.81
C THR A 362 -16.46 -19.46 -3.34
N MET A 363 -15.71 -18.91 -2.38
CA MET A 363 -14.48 -19.54 -1.91
C MET A 363 -14.76 -20.84 -1.17
N GLU A 364 -15.79 -20.86 -0.31
CA GLU A 364 -16.26 -22.07 0.36
C GLU A 364 -16.70 -23.16 -0.65
N GLU A 365 -17.44 -22.77 -1.69
CA GLU A 365 -17.85 -23.66 -2.77
C GLU A 365 -16.65 -24.20 -3.55
N VAL A 366 -15.61 -23.40 -3.79
CA VAL A 366 -14.39 -23.82 -4.51
C VAL A 366 -13.64 -24.88 -3.71
N GLU A 367 -13.46 -24.68 -2.41
CA GLU A 367 -12.85 -25.67 -1.53
C GLU A 367 -13.65 -26.97 -1.47
N ASN A 368 -14.99 -26.86 -1.41
CA ASN A 368 -15.87 -28.02 -1.43
C ASN A 368 -15.86 -28.77 -2.77
N LEU A 369 -15.80 -28.06 -3.88
CA LEU A 369 -15.69 -28.66 -5.21
C LEU A 369 -14.34 -29.39 -5.37
N GLU A 370 -13.23 -28.73 -5.00
CA GLU A 370 -11.89 -29.33 -5.00
C GLU A 370 -11.87 -30.62 -4.17
N ARG A 371 -12.40 -30.58 -2.94
CA ARG A 371 -12.50 -31.75 -2.06
C ARG A 371 -13.34 -32.86 -2.71
N THR A 372 -14.48 -32.52 -3.31
CA THR A 372 -15.35 -33.50 -3.97
C THR A 372 -14.63 -34.18 -5.15
N ILE A 373 -13.88 -33.42 -5.95
CA ILE A 373 -13.06 -33.97 -7.04
C ILE A 373 -11.96 -34.88 -6.46
N LYS A 374 -11.21 -34.43 -5.45
CA LYS A 374 -10.16 -35.23 -4.80
C LYS A 374 -10.66 -36.58 -4.29
N GLU A 375 -11.84 -36.62 -3.66
CA GLU A 375 -12.42 -37.87 -3.16
C GLU A 375 -12.73 -38.87 -4.29
N THR A 376 -13.03 -38.41 -5.51
CA THR A 376 -13.20 -39.31 -6.68
C THR A 376 -11.87 -39.80 -7.27
N LEU A 377 -10.76 -39.16 -6.94
CA LEU A 377 -9.43 -39.46 -7.46
C LEU A 377 -8.60 -40.35 -6.54
N TYR A 378 -8.97 -40.49 -5.27
CA TYR A 378 -8.31 -41.40 -4.35
C TYR A 378 -8.66 -42.85 -4.66
N GLU A 379 -7.64 -43.65 -4.99
CA GLU A 379 -7.78 -45.10 -5.21
C GLU A 379 -7.68 -45.89 -3.90
N ASN A 380 -7.00 -45.34 -2.89
CA ASN A 380 -6.72 -45.99 -1.61
C ASN A 380 -6.31 -44.99 -0.52
N ASP A 381 -6.29 -45.45 0.73
CA ASP A 381 -5.88 -44.65 1.90
C ASP A 381 -4.43 -44.16 1.81
N LYS A 382 -3.57 -44.87 1.07
CA LYS A 382 -2.17 -44.46 0.86
C LYS A 382 -2.08 -43.16 0.06
N GLN A 383 -2.97 -42.93 -0.89
CA GLN A 383 -3.08 -41.64 -1.60
C GLN A 383 -3.78 -40.56 -0.78
N LYS A 384 -4.75 -40.92 0.08
CA LYS A 384 -5.44 -39.95 0.93
C LYS A 384 -4.57 -39.38 2.06
N LYS A 385 -3.68 -40.20 2.62
CA LYS A 385 -2.83 -39.82 3.77
C LYS A 385 -1.91 -38.61 3.51
N PRO A 386 -1.13 -38.52 2.42
CA PRO A 386 -0.26 -37.36 2.17
C PRO A 386 -1.05 -36.07 1.88
N ASP A 387 -2.27 -36.13 1.31
CA ASP A 387 -3.13 -34.93 1.18
C ASP A 387 -3.48 -34.36 2.57
N LYS A 388 -3.96 -35.23 3.49
CA LYS A 388 -4.27 -34.84 4.87
C LYS A 388 -3.04 -34.26 5.60
N LEU A 389 -1.88 -34.89 5.46
CA LEU A 389 -0.63 -34.40 6.07
C LEU A 389 -0.21 -33.05 5.48
N SER A 390 -0.34 -32.85 4.17
CA SER A 390 -0.04 -31.57 3.53
C SER A 390 -1.02 -30.46 3.93
N LYS A 391 -2.32 -30.76 4.07
CA LYS A 391 -3.30 -29.81 4.61
C LYS A 391 -2.92 -29.39 6.03
N ASN A 392 -2.65 -30.35 6.91
CA ASN A 392 -2.24 -30.06 8.28
C ASN A 392 -0.89 -29.31 8.32
N LEU A 393 0.04 -29.59 7.40
CA LEU A 393 1.32 -28.88 7.32
C LEU A 393 1.14 -27.43 6.86
N ALA A 394 0.23 -27.17 5.92
CA ALA A 394 -0.12 -25.81 5.50
C ALA A 394 -0.74 -25.02 6.66
N LEU A 395 -1.65 -25.63 7.42
CA LEU A 395 -2.20 -25.03 8.63
C LEU A 395 -1.13 -24.84 9.73
N LEU A 396 -0.17 -25.77 9.87
CA LEU A 396 0.94 -25.63 10.80
C LEU A 396 1.82 -24.42 10.44
N LYS A 397 2.11 -24.20 9.15
CA LYS A 397 2.76 -22.97 8.67
C LYS A 397 1.95 -21.74 9.03
N ASN A 398 0.62 -21.78 8.91
CA ASN A 398 -0.24 -20.66 9.27
C ASN A 398 -0.28 -20.39 10.78
N ILE A 399 -0.24 -21.43 11.61
CA ILE A 399 -0.10 -21.30 13.07
C ILE A 399 1.17 -20.52 13.41
N PHE A 400 2.32 -20.96 12.88
CA PHE A 400 3.61 -20.35 13.18
C PHE A 400 3.79 -18.95 12.59
N ASN A 401 3.11 -18.65 11.48
CA ASN A 401 3.12 -17.31 10.87
C ASN A 401 2.01 -16.39 11.39
N ILE A 402 1.18 -16.85 12.33
CA ILE A 402 0.04 -16.10 12.88
C ILE A 402 -0.94 -15.65 11.79
N THR A 403 -1.28 -16.57 10.88
CA THR A 403 -2.20 -16.30 9.76
C THR A 403 -3.43 -17.20 9.75
N LEU A 404 -3.65 -18.02 10.79
CA LEU A 404 -4.91 -18.77 10.91
C LEU A 404 -6.12 -17.87 10.91
N THR A 405 -7.15 -18.32 10.20
CA THR A 405 -8.52 -17.82 10.36
C THR A 405 -9.17 -18.43 11.61
N LYS A 406 -10.36 -17.93 11.98
CA LYS A 406 -11.16 -18.52 13.05
C LYS A 406 -11.51 -19.98 12.78
N ASP A 407 -11.91 -20.29 11.54
CA ASP A 407 -12.26 -21.65 11.13
C ASP A 407 -11.05 -22.58 11.13
N ASP A 408 -9.88 -22.11 10.70
CA ASP A 408 -8.64 -22.88 10.78
C ASP A 408 -8.26 -23.21 12.23
N TYR A 409 -8.41 -22.23 13.14
CA TYR A 409 -8.17 -22.44 14.56
C TYR A 409 -9.16 -23.43 15.17
N ALA A 410 -10.45 -23.33 14.82
CA ALA A 410 -11.47 -24.29 15.25
C ALA A 410 -11.16 -25.71 14.74
N TYR A 411 -10.75 -25.84 13.48
CA TYR A 411 -10.30 -27.12 12.92
C TYR A 411 -9.08 -27.67 13.68
N TYR A 412 -8.07 -26.83 13.94
CA TYR A 412 -6.87 -27.21 14.67
C TYR A 412 -7.18 -27.73 16.07
N ILE A 413 -7.95 -26.99 16.87
CA ILE A 413 -8.31 -27.38 18.25
C ILE A 413 -9.10 -28.70 18.26
N ASN A 414 -10.00 -28.90 17.29
CA ASN A 414 -10.78 -30.14 17.19
C ASN A 414 -9.96 -31.34 16.67
N ASN A 415 -8.75 -31.12 16.16
CA ASN A 415 -7.92 -32.14 15.52
C ASN A 415 -6.46 -32.09 15.99
N GLU A 416 -6.18 -31.61 17.20
CA GLU A 416 -4.82 -31.28 17.64
C GLU A 416 -3.82 -32.43 17.45
N GLN A 417 -4.20 -33.65 17.82
CA GLN A 417 -3.38 -34.85 17.65
C GLN A 417 -2.99 -35.14 16.19
N ALA A 418 -3.77 -34.67 15.21
CA ALA A 418 -3.48 -34.86 13.79
C ALA A 418 -2.32 -33.96 13.30
N PHE A 419 -1.89 -32.99 14.11
CA PHE A 419 -0.77 -32.09 13.82
C PHE A 419 0.55 -32.58 14.41
N ASN A 420 0.52 -33.61 15.26
CA ASN A 420 1.74 -34.10 15.91
C ASN A 420 2.78 -34.58 14.88
N SER A 421 4.03 -34.20 15.11
CA SER A 421 5.21 -34.54 14.31
C SER A 421 5.30 -36.04 14.02
N ILE A 422 4.91 -36.89 14.98
CA ILE A 422 4.90 -38.35 14.85
C ILE A 422 4.06 -38.86 13.67
N ASN A 423 2.99 -38.16 13.29
CA ASN A 423 2.17 -38.53 12.14
C ASN A 423 2.95 -38.40 10.83
N TYR A 424 3.82 -37.39 10.73
CA TYR A 424 4.70 -37.17 9.59
C TYR A 424 5.84 -38.18 9.61
N ILE A 425 6.53 -38.32 10.74
CA ILE A 425 7.65 -39.25 10.91
C ILE A 425 7.23 -40.68 10.57
N SER A 426 6.11 -41.16 11.12
CA SER A 426 5.61 -42.52 10.90
C SER A 426 5.27 -42.77 9.43
N PHE A 427 4.66 -41.79 8.76
CA PHE A 427 4.35 -41.89 7.33
C PHE A 427 5.61 -41.89 6.47
N ILE A 428 6.54 -40.97 6.73
CA ILE A 428 7.79 -40.83 5.97
C ILE A 428 8.67 -42.07 6.13
N ASN A 429 8.87 -42.56 7.37
CA ASN A 429 9.69 -43.75 7.63
C ASN A 429 9.11 -45.01 6.97
N ARG A 430 7.79 -45.07 6.81
CA ARG A 430 7.13 -46.19 6.13
C ARG A 430 7.23 -46.09 4.61
N GLU A 431 6.97 -44.91 4.04
CA GLU A 431 6.80 -44.77 2.59
C GLU A 431 8.10 -44.39 1.84
N ALA A 432 8.95 -43.52 2.40
CA ALA A 432 10.13 -43.02 1.71
C ALA A 432 11.13 -44.12 1.28
N PRO A 433 11.40 -45.16 2.10
CA PRO A 433 12.28 -46.26 1.70
C PRO A 433 11.73 -47.06 0.50
N LEU A 434 10.41 -47.22 0.40
CA LEU A 434 9.77 -47.96 -0.70
C LEU A 434 10.01 -47.32 -2.07
N TYR A 435 10.28 -46.02 -2.09
CA TYR A 435 10.52 -45.23 -3.29
C TYR A 435 11.97 -44.74 -3.43
N LYS A 436 12.88 -45.22 -2.58
CA LYS A 436 14.30 -44.80 -2.54
C LYS A 436 14.46 -43.29 -2.37
N ILE A 437 13.56 -42.66 -1.61
CA ILE A 437 13.64 -41.23 -1.27
C ILE A 437 14.47 -41.10 0.01
N THR A 438 15.56 -40.33 -0.06
CA THR A 438 16.36 -39.99 1.13
C THR A 438 15.62 -38.93 1.94
N ALA A 439 14.94 -39.35 3.00
CA ALA A 439 14.29 -38.43 3.95
C ALA A 439 15.30 -38.03 5.04
N GLN A 440 15.82 -36.80 4.95
CA GLN A 440 16.63 -36.21 6.03
C GLN A 440 15.73 -35.40 6.95
N LEU A 441 15.15 -36.07 7.94
CA LEU A 441 14.49 -35.40 9.07
C LEU A 441 15.54 -35.11 10.12
N ASN A 442 15.54 -33.89 10.67
CA ASN A 442 16.41 -33.53 11.78
C ASN A 442 15.98 -34.28 13.05
N GLU A 443 16.93 -34.68 13.90
CA GLU A 443 16.69 -35.50 15.09
C GLU A 443 15.71 -34.84 16.07
N ASN A 444 15.73 -33.51 16.13
CA ASN A 444 14.88 -32.71 17.02
C ASN A 444 13.53 -32.30 16.40
N ILE A 445 13.07 -32.94 15.32
CA ILE A 445 11.79 -32.60 14.67
C ILE A 445 10.57 -32.73 15.61
N SER A 446 10.67 -33.50 16.69
CA SER A 446 9.64 -33.59 17.72
C SER A 446 9.41 -32.27 18.44
N ASP A 447 10.39 -31.37 18.47
CA ASP A 447 10.29 -30.07 19.14
C ASP A 447 9.23 -29.17 18.47
N LEU A 448 8.89 -29.42 17.19
CA LEU A 448 7.77 -28.79 16.52
C LEU A 448 6.45 -28.90 17.29
N ASP A 449 6.23 -30.01 18.02
CA ASP A 449 5.00 -30.20 18.79
C ASP A 449 4.94 -29.23 19.97
N THR A 450 6.04 -29.09 20.70
CA THR A 450 6.19 -28.11 21.79
C THR A 450 6.03 -26.68 21.25
N TYR A 451 6.73 -26.34 20.17
CA TYR A 451 6.65 -25.01 19.56
C TYR A 451 5.22 -24.70 19.11
N ARG A 452 4.53 -25.67 18.48
CA ARG A 452 3.12 -25.56 18.05
C ARG A 452 2.20 -25.30 19.23
N GLU A 453 2.34 -26.06 20.31
CA GLU A 453 1.54 -25.89 21.53
C GLU A 453 1.74 -24.50 22.14
N ASP A 454 2.98 -24.02 22.19
CA ASP A 454 3.30 -22.70 22.71
C ASP A 454 2.70 -21.58 21.87
N ILE A 455 2.94 -21.57 20.56
CA ILE A 455 2.39 -20.52 19.69
C ILE A 455 0.87 -20.59 19.61
N SER A 456 0.24 -21.75 19.78
CA SER A 456 -1.23 -21.87 19.77
C SER A 456 -1.90 -21.06 20.89
N LYS A 457 -1.17 -20.80 21.99
CA LYS A 457 -1.63 -19.92 23.09
C LYS A 457 -1.88 -18.49 22.60
N PHE A 458 -1.23 -18.06 21.51
CA PHE A 458 -1.45 -16.76 20.88
C PHE A 458 -2.94 -16.56 20.59
N TYR A 459 -3.53 -17.48 19.82
CA TYR A 459 -4.93 -17.44 19.42
C TYR A 459 -5.88 -17.52 20.62
N LYS A 460 -5.55 -18.38 21.60
CA LYS A 460 -6.31 -18.46 22.86
C LYS A 460 -6.36 -17.12 23.58
N TYR A 461 -5.26 -16.37 23.61
CA TYR A 461 -5.25 -15.03 24.20
C TYR A 461 -5.96 -14.00 23.33
N SER A 462 -5.85 -14.09 22.00
CA SER A 462 -6.60 -13.21 21.09
C SER A 462 -8.12 -13.33 21.28
N PHE A 463 -8.65 -14.55 21.41
CA PHE A 463 -10.09 -14.74 21.72
C PHE A 463 -10.50 -14.25 23.10
N LYS A 464 -9.60 -14.32 24.09
CA LYS A 464 -9.84 -13.72 25.42
C LYS A 464 -9.79 -12.19 25.38
N ARG A 465 -8.95 -11.60 24.52
CA ARG A 465 -8.92 -10.16 24.28
C ARG A 465 -10.26 -9.68 23.72
N ASP A 466 -10.91 -10.45 22.84
CA ASP A 466 -12.27 -10.12 22.36
C ASP A 466 -13.31 -10.02 23.48
N ASP A 467 -13.20 -10.84 24.53
CA ASP A 467 -14.06 -10.73 25.71
C ASP A 467 -13.78 -9.44 26.50
N ALA A 468 -12.53 -9.03 26.61
CA ALA A 468 -12.14 -7.77 27.24
C ALA A 468 -12.62 -6.58 26.40
N PHE A 469 -12.47 -6.65 25.06
CA PHE A 469 -12.92 -5.64 24.12
C PHE A 469 -14.40 -5.33 24.33
N LEU A 470 -15.25 -6.36 24.28
CA LEU A 470 -16.69 -6.20 24.46
C LEU A 470 -17.05 -5.52 25.79
N LYS A 471 -16.35 -5.87 26.88
CA LYS A 471 -16.58 -5.29 28.21
C LYS A 471 -16.12 -3.85 28.33
N ASN A 472 -15.07 -3.49 27.60
CA ASN A 472 -14.39 -2.20 27.74
C ASN A 472 -14.90 -1.15 26.75
N ILE A 473 -15.67 -1.51 25.72
CA ILE A 473 -16.24 -0.55 24.76
C ILE A 473 -16.99 0.58 25.47
N LYS A 474 -16.69 1.81 25.06
CA LYS A 474 -17.43 3.03 25.44
C LYS A 474 -18.29 3.53 24.29
N PHE A 475 -19.45 4.06 24.67
CA PHE A 475 -20.32 4.84 23.79
C PHE A 475 -20.22 6.32 24.14
N GLY A 476 -20.36 7.19 23.13
CA GLY A 476 -20.19 8.64 23.29
C GLY A 476 -21.29 9.33 24.06
N LYS A 477 -21.30 10.67 24.02
CA LYS A 477 -22.18 11.53 24.84
C LYS A 477 -23.67 11.23 24.67
N ASN A 478 -24.10 10.81 23.49
CA ASN A 478 -25.48 10.41 23.20
C ASN A 478 -25.75 8.89 23.42
N GLN A 479 -24.76 8.14 23.91
CA GLN A 479 -24.77 6.71 24.27
C GLN A 479 -25.36 5.71 23.26
N LYS A 480 -25.48 6.08 21.99
CA LYS A 480 -26.11 5.25 20.95
C LYS A 480 -25.15 4.70 19.92
N ILE A 481 -24.11 5.44 19.54
CA ILE A 481 -23.23 5.08 18.43
C ILE A 481 -21.77 5.28 18.84
N ALA A 482 -20.90 4.34 18.48
CA ALA A 482 -19.45 4.47 18.63
C ALA A 482 -18.71 3.75 17.51
N PHE A 483 -17.50 4.20 17.21
CA PHE A 483 -16.56 3.46 16.38
C PHE A 483 -15.83 2.40 17.20
N LEU A 484 -15.46 1.33 16.53
CA LEU A 484 -14.53 0.31 17.02
C LEU A 484 -13.53 0.00 15.92
N VAL A 485 -12.24 0.15 16.18
CA VAL A 485 -11.17 -0.17 15.22
C VAL A 485 -10.37 -1.34 15.77
N THR A 486 -10.36 -2.46 15.05
CA THR A 486 -9.62 -3.67 15.43
C THR A 486 -9.06 -4.37 14.19
N GLY A 487 -8.02 -5.17 14.38
CA GLY A 487 -7.46 -6.07 13.39
C GLY A 487 -8.50 -7.01 12.79
N GLY A 488 -8.30 -7.36 11.53
CA GLY A 488 -9.22 -8.21 10.77
C GLY A 488 -9.53 -9.56 11.45
N PHE A 489 -8.57 -10.14 12.17
CA PHE A 489 -8.71 -11.41 12.90
C PHE A 489 -9.84 -11.40 13.94
N HIS A 490 -10.05 -10.26 14.62
CA HIS A 490 -11.05 -10.12 15.68
C HIS A 490 -12.49 -9.99 15.16
N THR A 491 -12.64 -9.60 13.89
CA THR A 491 -13.92 -9.17 13.28
C THR A 491 -15.05 -10.17 13.50
N GLU A 492 -14.84 -11.42 13.10
CA GLU A 492 -15.94 -12.39 13.05
C GLU A 492 -16.44 -12.75 14.45
N ASN A 493 -15.51 -12.99 15.38
CA ASN A 493 -15.85 -13.31 16.77
C ASN A 493 -16.49 -12.10 17.49
N LEU A 494 -16.01 -10.89 17.24
CA LEU A 494 -16.63 -9.67 17.77
C LEU A 494 -18.06 -9.46 17.23
N CYS A 495 -18.28 -9.64 15.93
CA CYS A 495 -19.61 -9.56 15.31
C CYS A 495 -20.60 -10.55 15.94
N GLU A 496 -20.18 -11.79 16.21
CA GLU A 496 -20.99 -12.77 16.95
C GLU A 496 -21.27 -12.33 18.39
N LYS A 497 -20.26 -11.80 19.07
CA LYS A 497 -20.41 -11.27 20.43
C LYS A 497 -21.38 -10.10 20.48
N PHE A 498 -21.37 -9.20 19.51
CA PHE A 498 -22.34 -8.10 19.39
C PHE A 498 -23.76 -8.63 19.21
N LYS A 499 -23.97 -9.61 18.31
CA LYS A 499 -25.27 -10.29 18.15
C LYS A 499 -25.78 -10.84 19.48
N LYS A 500 -24.94 -11.61 20.18
CA LYS A 500 -25.26 -12.21 21.48
C LYS A 500 -25.54 -11.17 22.58
N ALA A 501 -24.83 -10.03 22.53
CA ALA A 501 -25.01 -8.92 23.46
C ALA A 501 -26.17 -7.96 23.08
N ASN A 502 -26.95 -8.29 22.04
CA ASN A 502 -28.02 -7.44 21.52
C ASN A 502 -27.50 -6.03 21.13
N ILE A 503 -26.32 -5.94 20.54
CA ILE A 503 -25.70 -4.71 20.03
C ILE A 503 -25.77 -4.74 18.51
N SER A 504 -26.29 -3.66 17.91
CA SER A 504 -26.31 -3.53 16.46
C SER A 504 -24.92 -3.18 15.95
N TYR A 505 -24.55 -3.57 14.73
CA TYR A 505 -23.28 -3.16 14.16
C TYR A 505 -23.31 -3.02 12.64
N ILE A 506 -22.31 -2.29 12.14
CA ILE A 506 -21.92 -2.18 10.73
C ILE A 506 -20.43 -2.47 10.68
N SER A 507 -19.99 -3.54 10.01
CA SER A 507 -18.57 -3.88 9.84
C SER A 507 -18.07 -3.38 8.49
N ILE A 508 -17.06 -2.53 8.51
CA ILE A 508 -16.49 -1.83 7.37
C ILE A 508 -15.06 -2.32 7.15
N MET A 509 -14.76 -2.72 5.92
CA MET A 509 -13.40 -2.97 5.47
C MET A 509 -12.92 -1.78 4.63
N PRO A 510 -11.87 -1.05 5.05
CA PRO A 510 -11.31 0.05 4.28
C PRO A 510 -10.88 -0.38 2.88
N ASN A 511 -11.06 0.49 1.89
CA ASN A 511 -10.59 0.27 0.52
C ASN A 511 -9.26 1.01 0.31
N PHE A 512 -8.16 0.27 0.27
CA PHE A 512 -6.82 0.81 0.11
C PHE A 512 -5.98 -0.06 -0.82
N LYS A 513 -5.01 0.57 -1.48
CA LYS A 513 -4.02 -0.11 -2.32
C LYS A 513 -2.64 0.40 -1.92
N ASN A 514 -1.70 -0.52 -1.78
CA ASN A 514 -0.30 -0.16 -1.55
C ASN A 514 0.41 0.08 -2.88
N SER A 515 1.45 0.91 -2.86
CA SER A 515 2.39 1.00 -3.99
C SER A 515 3.16 -0.32 -4.14
N ASP A 516 3.62 -0.60 -5.36
CA ASP A 516 4.45 -1.78 -5.62
C ASP A 516 5.74 -1.72 -4.77
N GLY A 517 6.14 -2.87 -4.21
CA GLY A 517 7.29 -2.97 -3.30
C GLY A 517 7.06 -2.41 -1.89
N TYR A 518 5.84 -1.99 -1.52
CA TYR A 518 5.56 -1.53 -0.16
C TYR A 518 5.67 -2.65 0.88
N GLU A 519 6.53 -2.44 1.87
CA GLU A 519 6.64 -3.30 3.05
C GLU A 519 5.93 -2.67 4.25
N CYS A 520 4.92 -3.37 4.77
CA CYS A 520 4.25 -2.94 6.00
C CYS A 520 5.19 -3.09 7.20
N PRO A 521 5.38 -2.05 8.04
CA PRO A 521 6.31 -2.11 9.17
C PRO A 521 5.78 -2.99 10.33
N TYR A 522 4.54 -3.47 10.25
CA TYR A 522 3.85 -4.21 11.32
C TYR A 522 4.70 -5.34 11.91
N PHE A 523 5.05 -6.37 11.13
CA PHE A 523 5.80 -7.54 11.61
C PHE A 523 7.20 -7.20 12.13
N ARG A 524 7.83 -6.17 11.56
CA ARG A 524 9.14 -5.68 11.99
C ARG A 524 9.06 -5.13 13.42
N ILE A 525 8.09 -4.25 13.67
CA ILE A 525 7.89 -3.62 14.98
C ILE A 525 7.39 -4.66 16.00
N LEU A 526 6.51 -5.56 15.55
CA LEU A 526 6.08 -6.78 16.22
C LEU A 526 7.20 -7.55 16.90
N ALA A 527 8.20 -7.86 16.07
CA ALA A 527 9.33 -8.70 16.42
C ALA A 527 10.34 -7.98 17.31
N GLY A 528 10.28 -6.66 17.44
CA GLY A 528 11.31 -5.91 18.14
C GLY A 528 12.36 -5.22 17.37
N LYS A 529 12.19 -5.16 16.06
CA LYS A 529 13.15 -4.51 15.17
C LYS A 529 12.70 -3.06 14.93
N SER A 530 13.66 -2.14 14.89
CA SER A 530 13.43 -0.70 14.76
C SER A 530 12.94 -0.27 13.38
N ASN A 531 12.06 0.74 13.34
CA ASN A 531 11.91 1.69 12.23
C ASN A 531 13.00 2.80 12.25
N SER A 532 12.93 3.86 11.41
CA SER A 532 14.01 4.85 11.28
C SER A 532 14.12 5.82 12.47
N ILE A 533 12.97 6.18 13.05
CA ILE A 533 12.89 6.94 14.30
C ILE A 533 13.27 6.03 15.46
N GLU A 534 12.70 4.82 15.46
CA GLU A 534 13.01 3.77 16.40
C GLU A 534 14.48 3.48 16.35
N ASN A 535 15.22 3.33 15.25
CA ASN A 535 16.68 3.13 15.30
C ASN A 535 17.43 4.24 16.06
N LYS A 536 16.91 5.48 16.02
CA LYS A 536 17.44 6.62 16.81
C LYS A 536 16.94 6.62 18.26
N ILE A 537 15.78 6.02 18.53
CA ILE A 537 15.20 5.73 19.86
C ILE A 537 15.67 4.35 20.40
N GLN A 538 16.25 3.47 19.57
CA GLN A 538 16.51 2.03 19.72
C GLN A 538 18.01 1.72 19.73
N SER A 539 18.88 2.73 19.59
CA SER A 539 20.10 2.73 20.41
C SER A 539 19.79 2.58 21.91
N LEU A 540 18.50 2.58 22.31
CA LEU A 540 18.04 2.31 23.65
C LEU A 540 16.99 1.18 23.86
N PHE A 541 16.12 0.68 22.95
CA PHE A 541 14.97 -0.21 23.34
C PHE A 541 14.35 -1.15 22.25
N TYR A 542 13.44 -2.08 22.65
CA TYR A 542 12.80 -3.17 21.87
C TYR A 542 11.23 -3.18 21.87
N SER A 543 10.59 -3.39 20.69
CA SER A 543 9.43 -4.30 20.35
C SER A 543 7.94 -4.08 20.68
N THR A 544 6.99 -4.53 19.79
CA THR A 544 5.55 -4.98 20.06
C THR A 544 4.54 -5.28 18.88
N LEU A 545 3.61 -6.28 19.09
CA LEU A 545 2.31 -6.59 18.39
C LEU A 545 1.33 -5.43 18.39
N ALA A 546 0.34 -5.32 17.46
CA ALA A 546 -0.60 -4.17 17.31
C ALA A 546 -0.10 -2.98 18.11
N ILE A 547 0.89 -2.31 17.52
CA ILE A 547 1.90 -1.53 18.22
C ILE A 547 1.21 -0.73 19.32
N PRO A 548 1.57 -0.90 20.62
CA PRO A 548 1.00 -0.21 21.75
C PRO A 548 0.89 1.21 21.33
N ASP A 549 -0.33 1.70 21.36
CA ASP A 549 -0.57 3.04 20.94
C ASP A 549 0.32 3.95 21.77
N LEU A 550 1.20 4.65 21.07
CA LEU A 550 2.36 5.28 21.67
C LEU A 550 1.95 6.30 22.75
N PHE A 551 0.75 6.85 22.57
CA PHE A 551 0.11 7.88 23.40
C PHE A 551 -0.87 7.31 24.44
N ASN A 552 -0.89 5.98 24.63
CA ASN A 552 -1.74 5.30 25.60
C ASN A 552 -0.94 4.73 26.79
N GLN A 553 -1.56 4.57 27.96
CA GLN A 553 -0.93 4.00 29.16
C GLN A 553 -0.33 2.58 28.99
N ILE A 554 -0.76 1.78 28.00
CA ILE A 554 -0.07 0.50 27.72
C ILE A 554 1.38 0.76 27.32
N SER A 555 1.64 1.85 26.60
CA SER A 555 3.00 2.26 26.22
C SER A 555 3.85 2.49 27.46
N THR A 556 3.36 3.12 28.53
CA THR A 556 4.14 3.38 29.76
C THR A 556 4.45 2.13 30.60
N LEU A 557 3.71 1.05 30.40
CA LEU A 557 4.02 -0.27 30.98
C LEU A 557 4.97 -1.06 30.10
N ALA A 558 4.93 -0.82 28.79
CA ALA A 558 5.85 -1.39 27.82
C ALA A 558 7.20 -0.64 27.77
N TYR A 559 7.21 0.65 28.15
CA TYR A 559 8.28 1.62 27.94
C TYR A 559 8.57 2.43 29.22
N ASP A 560 9.84 2.68 29.56
CA ASP A 560 10.23 3.45 30.75
C ASP A 560 9.99 4.98 30.59
N GLN A 561 10.11 5.75 31.67
CA GLN A 561 9.85 7.21 31.63
C GLN A 561 10.82 8.02 30.77
N ARG A 562 12.02 7.49 30.50
CA ARG A 562 12.98 8.14 29.60
C ARG A 562 12.49 8.03 28.16
N GLN A 563 11.80 6.96 27.81
CA GLN A 563 11.23 6.73 26.47
C GLN A 563 10.15 7.75 26.11
N LEU A 564 9.28 8.12 27.06
CA LEU A 564 8.27 9.16 26.88
C LEU A 564 8.87 10.56 26.71
N ALA A 565 9.97 10.86 27.42
CA ALA A 565 10.66 12.14 27.30
C ALA A 565 11.34 12.30 25.93
N SER A 566 12.04 11.26 25.46
CA SER A 566 12.68 11.24 24.13
C SER A 566 11.66 11.39 23.01
N LEU A 567 10.49 10.74 23.12
CA LEU A 567 9.41 10.87 22.15
C LEU A 567 8.98 12.32 21.95
N ASN A 568 8.73 13.05 23.04
CA ASN A 568 8.35 14.45 22.97
C ASN A 568 9.39 15.27 22.18
N PHE A 569 10.67 15.03 22.43
CA PHE A 569 11.76 15.71 21.73
C PHE A 569 11.76 15.43 20.22
N TYR A 570 11.56 14.17 19.82
CA TYR A 570 11.45 13.80 18.41
C TYR A 570 10.22 14.41 17.72
N VAL A 571 9.06 14.45 18.39
CA VAL A 571 7.85 15.10 17.84
C VAL A 571 8.13 16.57 17.51
N TYR A 572 8.77 17.32 18.41
CA TYR A 572 9.12 18.73 18.15
C TYR A 572 10.17 18.88 17.04
N TRP A 573 11.16 17.99 16.99
CA TRP A 573 12.18 18.01 15.94
C TRP A 573 11.60 17.76 14.55
N ILE A 574 10.67 16.82 14.42
CA ILE A 574 9.96 16.59 13.16
C ILE A 574 9.10 17.82 12.81
N ALA A 575 8.37 18.37 13.79
CA ALA A 575 7.55 19.56 13.61
C ALA A 575 8.36 20.81 13.22
N SER A 576 9.65 20.90 13.59
CA SER A 576 10.55 21.98 13.20
C SER A 576 11.01 21.87 11.73
N GLY A 577 10.62 20.80 11.03
CA GLY A 577 11.14 20.45 9.71
C GLY A 577 12.53 19.82 9.80
N LYS A 578 12.82 19.08 10.88
CA LYS A 578 14.13 18.45 11.17
C LYS A 578 15.27 19.47 11.27
N LYS A 579 14.95 20.69 11.70
CA LYS A 579 15.97 21.70 12.03
C LYS A 579 16.60 21.35 13.38
N PRO A 580 17.90 21.62 13.57
CA PRO A 580 18.53 21.43 14.86
C PRO A 580 17.77 22.16 15.97
N LEU A 581 17.49 21.47 17.07
CA LEU A 581 16.85 22.05 18.25
C LEU A 581 17.81 22.05 19.42
N LEU A 582 17.83 23.15 20.17
CA LEU A 582 18.59 23.29 21.40
C LEU A 582 17.64 23.18 22.59
N LEU A 583 18.03 22.36 23.56
CA LEU A 583 17.38 22.30 24.86
C LEU A 583 17.97 23.36 25.78
N LYS A 584 17.11 24.24 26.30
CA LYS A 584 17.51 25.27 27.27
C LYS A 584 16.76 25.10 28.59
N HIS A 585 17.47 25.30 29.70
CA HIS A 585 16.88 25.50 31.01
C HIS A 585 17.38 26.83 31.58
N GLY A 586 16.48 27.83 31.65
CA GLY A 586 16.89 29.21 31.87
C GLY A 586 17.80 29.71 30.74
N ASN A 587 19.00 30.17 31.08
CA ASN A 587 20.01 30.62 30.12
C ASN A 587 20.98 29.52 29.67
N ASP A 588 20.97 28.35 30.32
CA ASP A 588 21.93 27.28 30.05
C ASP A 588 21.43 26.36 28.93
N ILE A 589 22.33 26.04 28.00
CA ILE A 589 22.10 25.01 26.97
C ILE A 589 22.48 23.67 27.59
N LEU A 590 21.50 22.78 27.71
CA LEU A 590 21.70 21.45 28.29
C LEU A 590 22.14 20.43 27.22
N GLY A 591 21.80 20.66 25.96
CA GLY A 591 22.07 19.77 24.82
C GLY A 591 21.18 20.09 23.63
N GLY A 592 21.07 19.18 22.66
CA GLY A 592 20.22 19.36 21.50
C GLY A 592 20.07 18.13 20.61
N ILE A 593 19.31 18.29 19.53
CA ILE A 593 19.17 17.31 18.44
C ILE A 593 19.61 17.99 17.15
N ASP A 594 20.45 17.33 16.36
CA ASP A 594 20.95 17.86 15.09
C ASP A 594 19.96 17.62 13.94
N SER A 595 20.36 17.99 12.72
CA SER A 595 19.54 17.78 11.51
C SER A 595 19.36 16.30 11.13
N ASP A 596 20.21 15.44 11.66
CA ASP A 596 20.21 14.00 11.42
C ASP A 596 19.51 13.24 12.54
N GLY A 597 18.99 13.93 13.55
CA GLY A 597 18.25 13.35 14.66
C GLY A 597 19.13 12.73 15.74
N ASN A 598 20.44 13.01 15.73
CA ASN A 598 21.35 12.60 16.78
C ASN A 598 21.23 13.55 17.97
N VAL A 599 21.12 12.98 19.16
CA VAL A 599 21.05 13.74 20.41
C VAL A 599 22.46 13.97 20.95
N TYR A 600 22.75 15.20 21.34
CA TYR A 600 24.03 15.60 21.95
C TYR A 600 23.79 16.31 23.28
N ASN A 601 24.74 16.15 24.21
CA ASN A 601 24.74 16.91 25.46
C ASN A 601 25.34 18.32 25.25
N LYS A 602 25.36 19.16 26.30
CA LYS A 602 25.93 20.52 26.27
C LYS A 602 27.38 20.59 25.77
N ASP A 603 28.12 19.49 25.88
CA ASP A 603 29.53 19.36 25.50
C ASP A 603 29.71 18.85 24.06
N GLY A 604 28.60 18.69 23.31
CA GLY A 604 28.61 18.21 21.91
C GLY A 604 28.89 16.71 21.79
N ILE A 605 28.92 15.98 22.89
CA ILE A 605 29.13 14.52 22.91
C ILE A 605 27.81 13.86 22.52
N PRO A 606 27.81 12.92 21.56
CA PRO A 606 26.64 12.09 21.28
C PRO A 606 26.17 11.46 22.58
N ALA A 607 24.97 11.84 23.02
CA ALA A 607 24.38 11.30 24.24
C ALA A 607 23.87 9.89 23.89
N THR A 608 24.80 8.92 23.85
CA THR A 608 24.48 7.51 23.56
C THR A 608 23.56 6.88 24.61
N ASN A 609 23.39 7.56 25.75
CA ASN A 609 22.32 7.32 26.71
C ASN A 609 21.75 8.66 27.17
N PHE A 610 20.43 8.84 27.04
CA PHE A 610 19.71 9.94 27.67
C PHE A 610 19.82 9.74 29.20
N GLU A 611 20.85 10.30 29.83
CA GLU A 611 21.06 10.16 31.27
C GLU A 611 19.77 10.60 31.99
N THR A 612 19.38 9.87 33.03
CA THR A 612 18.10 10.08 33.73
C THR A 612 17.93 11.54 34.20
N VAL A 613 19.04 12.20 34.54
CA VAL A 613 19.08 13.63 34.90
C VAL A 613 18.65 14.52 33.72
N PHE A 614 19.10 14.21 32.50
CA PHE A 614 18.75 14.92 31.27
C PHE A 614 17.28 14.69 30.88
N ALA A 615 16.76 13.47 31.04
CA ALA A 615 15.33 13.16 30.87
C ALA A 615 14.45 13.96 31.83
N THR A 616 14.83 13.99 33.12
CA THR A 616 14.10 14.74 34.14
C THR A 616 14.18 16.24 33.90
N GLN A 617 15.34 16.78 33.54
CA GLN A 617 15.51 18.22 33.24
C GLN A 617 14.79 18.63 31.95
N PHE A 618 14.81 17.80 30.91
CA PHE A 618 14.03 17.99 29.68
C PHE A 618 12.52 17.99 29.97
N ALA A 619 12.02 16.97 30.67
CA ALA A 619 10.63 16.88 31.09
C ALA A 619 10.21 18.09 31.93
N THR A 620 11.08 18.52 32.86
CA THR A 620 10.87 19.72 33.68
C THR A 620 10.85 21.00 32.85
N SER A 621 11.74 21.15 31.86
CA SER A 621 11.78 22.31 30.96
C SER A 621 10.53 22.42 30.08
N LEU A 622 9.91 21.29 29.75
CA LEU A 622 8.65 21.20 29.01
C LEU A 622 7.41 21.25 29.92
N GLN A 623 7.60 21.42 31.23
CA GLN A 623 6.56 21.40 32.26
C GLN A 623 5.71 20.11 32.23
N LEU A 624 6.33 18.97 31.96
CA LEU A 624 5.67 17.66 31.96
C LEU A 624 5.62 17.11 33.41
N PRO A 625 4.56 16.38 33.79
CA PRO A 625 4.48 15.75 35.10
C PRO A 625 5.60 14.72 35.27
N THR A 626 6.44 14.90 36.29
CA THR A 626 7.45 13.92 36.71
C THR A 626 6.81 12.95 37.69
N SER A 627 6.99 11.63 37.52
CA SER A 627 6.47 10.69 38.51
C SER A 627 7.35 10.68 39.76
N GLU A 628 6.74 10.74 40.94
CA GLU A 628 7.45 10.88 42.22
C GLU A 628 8.08 9.58 42.78
N LYS A 629 8.33 8.52 41.99
CA LYS A 629 8.96 7.29 42.54
C LYS A 629 10.02 6.66 41.64
N PRO A 630 11.28 6.55 42.07
CA PRO A 630 12.29 5.77 41.37
C PRO A 630 12.03 4.26 41.56
N ILE A 631 11.91 3.53 40.46
CA ILE A 631 11.88 2.06 40.45
C ILE A 631 13.32 1.55 40.27
N ILE A 632 13.81 0.80 41.25
CA ILE A 632 15.12 0.13 41.21
C ILE A 632 14.98 -1.14 40.36
N VAL A 633 15.70 -1.22 39.24
CA VAL A 633 15.78 -2.43 38.41
C VAL A 633 17.11 -3.13 38.68
N GLN A 634 17.05 -4.39 39.12
CA GLN A 634 18.21 -5.27 39.25
C GLN A 634 18.75 -5.63 37.86
N GLN A 635 20.06 -5.44 37.66
CA GLN A 635 20.77 -5.76 36.41
C GLN A 635 20.88 -7.26 36.17
N PRO A 636 20.72 -7.75 34.92
CA PRO A 636 21.30 -9.01 34.49
C PRO A 636 22.69 -8.84 33.86
N VAL A 637 23.43 -9.93 33.94
CA VAL A 637 24.86 -10.19 33.68
C VAL A 637 25.36 -9.78 32.29
N ILE A 638 26.57 -9.20 32.28
CA ILE A 638 27.36 -8.77 31.12
C ILE A 638 28.01 -9.98 30.43
N VAL A 639 27.90 -10.08 29.10
CA VAL A 639 28.83 -10.86 28.25
C VAL A 639 29.47 -9.90 27.22
N SER A 640 30.78 -10.06 27.05
CA SER A 640 31.81 -9.21 26.42
C SER A 640 31.70 -9.00 24.89
N PRO A 641 32.35 -7.96 24.30
CA PRO A 641 32.11 -7.47 22.94
C PRO A 641 33.16 -7.91 21.90
N ALA A 642 32.73 -7.99 20.64
CA ALA A 642 33.61 -7.94 19.46
C ALA A 642 32.82 -7.42 18.24
N ALA A 643 32.87 -6.11 17.97
CA ALA A 643 32.56 -5.50 16.66
C ALA A 643 32.79 -3.97 16.70
N SER A 644 34.03 -3.54 16.89
CA SER A 644 34.45 -2.17 16.61
C SER A 644 35.37 -2.21 15.39
N ASN A 645 34.82 -2.02 14.18
CA ASN A 645 35.58 -1.66 12.95
C ASN A 645 34.70 -1.34 11.72
N ILE A 646 33.38 -1.07 11.86
CA ILE A 646 32.48 -0.82 10.71
C ILE A 646 32.01 0.66 10.63
N VAL A 647 32.33 1.50 11.63
CA VAL A 647 31.78 2.87 11.72
C VAL A 647 32.62 3.92 10.98
N GLU A 648 33.85 3.61 10.57
CA GLU A 648 34.77 4.60 9.99
C GLU A 648 34.61 4.80 8.46
N GLU A 649 33.96 3.87 7.74
CA GLU A 649 33.79 3.96 6.28
C GLU A 649 32.49 4.65 5.81
N ALA A 650 31.48 4.81 6.67
CA ALA A 650 30.19 5.40 6.30
C ALA A 650 30.18 6.95 6.30
N GLN A 651 31.11 7.60 7.00
CA GLN A 651 31.16 9.07 7.12
C GLN A 651 31.78 9.78 5.90
N ASN A 652 32.43 9.07 4.98
CA ASN A 652 33.08 9.67 3.82
C ASN A 652 32.24 9.72 2.53
N ALA A 653 31.03 9.17 2.51
CA ALA A 653 30.18 9.12 1.30
C ALA A 653 29.22 10.34 1.14
N ALA A 654 28.94 11.08 2.21
CA ALA A 654 27.94 12.16 2.21
C ALA A 654 28.45 13.53 1.69
N SER A 655 29.74 13.67 1.34
CA SER A 655 30.37 14.97 1.06
C SER A 655 30.49 15.36 -0.43
N VAL A 656 29.87 14.64 -1.37
CA VAL A 656 30.21 14.79 -2.80
C VAL A 656 29.10 15.38 -3.71
N SER A 657 27.84 15.51 -3.25
CA SER A 657 26.74 16.04 -4.08
C SER A 657 26.39 17.52 -3.87
N GLU A 658 26.82 18.13 -2.77
CA GLU A 658 26.57 19.54 -2.45
C GLU A 658 27.23 20.58 -3.39
N PRO A 659 28.46 20.37 -3.93
CA PRO A 659 29.16 21.41 -4.70
C PRO A 659 28.53 21.71 -6.07
N PHE A 660 27.88 20.73 -6.70
CA PHE A 660 27.34 20.86 -8.06
C PHE A 660 26.08 21.74 -8.11
N LEU A 661 25.12 21.48 -7.21
CA LEU A 661 23.89 22.27 -7.13
C LEU A 661 24.18 23.72 -6.74
N LYS A 662 25.14 23.96 -5.84
CA LYS A 662 25.59 25.32 -5.49
C LYS A 662 26.27 26.05 -6.66
N LYS A 663 27.06 25.36 -7.48
CA LYS A 663 27.81 25.97 -8.59
C LYS A 663 26.94 26.31 -9.80
N TYR A 664 25.92 25.50 -10.10
CA TYR A 664 25.11 25.65 -11.32
C TYR A 664 23.68 26.18 -11.13
N SER A 665 23.18 26.23 -9.88
CA SER A 665 21.88 26.85 -9.53
C SER A 665 21.67 28.25 -10.13
N PRO A 666 22.67 29.17 -10.12
CA PRO A 666 22.48 30.50 -10.71
C PRO A 666 22.22 30.45 -12.23
N TYR A 667 22.90 29.54 -12.94
CA TYR A 667 22.75 29.40 -14.40
C TYR A 667 21.41 28.76 -14.77
N ILE A 668 20.95 27.78 -13.99
CA ILE A 668 19.63 27.16 -14.16
C ILE A 668 18.54 28.21 -13.95
N TYR A 669 18.64 29.02 -12.89
CA TYR A 669 17.67 30.07 -12.58
C TYR A 669 17.62 31.18 -13.65
N ILE A 670 18.79 31.66 -14.10
CA ILE A 670 18.87 32.66 -15.18
C ILE A 670 18.27 32.10 -16.46
N PHE A 671 18.55 30.84 -16.79
CA PHE A 671 18.07 30.21 -18.01
C PHE A 671 16.56 29.96 -18.01
N THR A 672 15.99 29.46 -16.91
CA THR A 672 14.52 29.30 -16.77
C THR A 672 13.80 30.64 -16.87
N THR A 673 14.42 31.70 -16.36
CA THR A 673 13.87 33.06 -16.43
C THR A 673 13.91 33.61 -17.86
N VAL A 674 15.01 33.41 -18.59
CA VAL A 674 15.12 33.81 -20.01
C VAL A 674 14.14 33.03 -20.89
N ALA A 675 14.01 31.71 -20.67
CA ALA A 675 13.05 30.87 -21.40
C ALA A 675 11.60 31.28 -21.15
N ALA A 676 11.22 31.54 -19.89
CA ALA A 676 9.91 32.05 -19.54
C ALA A 676 9.64 33.44 -20.13
N THR A 677 10.65 34.30 -20.18
CA THR A 677 10.54 35.67 -20.74
C THR A 677 10.40 35.64 -22.26
N LEU A 678 11.14 34.77 -22.96
CA LEU A 678 11.01 34.56 -24.41
C LEU A 678 9.65 33.96 -24.76
N PHE A 679 9.19 32.98 -23.99
CA PHE A 679 7.86 32.39 -24.15
C PHE A 679 6.77 33.45 -23.97
N MET A 680 6.84 34.24 -22.90
CA MET A 680 5.90 35.33 -22.66
C MET A 680 5.97 36.42 -23.74
N SER A 681 7.16 36.74 -24.26
CA SER A 681 7.32 37.72 -25.36
C SER A 681 6.77 37.22 -26.69
N VAL A 682 6.83 35.91 -26.97
CA VAL A 682 6.20 35.29 -28.15
C VAL A 682 4.68 35.26 -27.99
N VAL A 683 4.18 34.90 -26.81
CA VAL A 683 2.74 34.96 -26.49
C VAL A 683 2.24 36.40 -26.61
N PHE A 684 2.99 37.39 -26.13
CA PHE A 684 2.60 38.80 -26.18
C PHE A 684 2.68 39.39 -27.60
N SER A 685 3.70 39.03 -28.40
CA SER A 685 3.81 39.47 -29.80
C SER A 685 2.75 38.84 -30.71
N THR A 686 2.31 37.61 -30.42
CA THR A 686 1.13 37.02 -31.08
C THR A 686 -0.21 37.66 -30.65
N PHE A 687 -0.24 38.34 -29.50
CA PHE A 687 -1.40 39.06 -28.98
C PHE A 687 -1.54 40.49 -29.53
N ILE A 688 -0.42 41.17 -29.78
CA ILE A 688 -0.40 42.60 -30.15
C ILE A 688 -0.63 42.87 -31.64
N ASP A 689 -0.33 41.92 -32.55
CA ASP A 689 -0.54 42.17 -33.99
C ASP A 689 -1.15 40.98 -34.75
N TRP A 690 -2.34 40.55 -34.31
CA TRP A 690 -3.17 39.54 -34.98
C TRP A 690 -3.88 40.07 -36.24
N SER A 691 -3.42 41.20 -36.78
CA SER A 691 -3.92 41.78 -38.04
C SER A 691 -3.05 41.43 -39.25
N LYS A 692 -1.78 41.01 -39.03
CA LYS A 692 -0.84 40.69 -40.12
C LYS A 692 0.06 39.46 -39.90
N SER A 693 0.09 38.83 -38.72
CA SER A 693 0.98 37.68 -38.48
C SER A 693 0.39 36.36 -38.96
N ASN A 694 1.07 35.77 -39.96
CA ASN A 694 0.75 34.47 -40.56
C ASN A 694 0.68 33.38 -39.48
N ILE A 695 -0.42 32.63 -39.39
CA ILE A 695 -0.63 31.54 -38.42
C ILE A 695 0.50 30.49 -38.48
N PHE A 696 1.14 30.36 -39.64
CA PHE A 696 2.33 29.55 -39.87
C PHE A 696 3.53 29.98 -39.04
N ILE A 697 3.74 31.27 -38.78
CA ILE A 697 4.84 31.76 -37.93
C ILE A 697 4.59 31.40 -36.47
N ALA A 698 3.34 31.48 -36.01
CA ALA A 698 2.99 31.07 -34.65
C ALA A 698 3.17 29.55 -34.45
N ILE A 699 2.73 28.73 -35.42
CA ILE A 699 2.93 27.28 -35.39
C ILE A 699 4.42 26.93 -35.49
N ALA A 700 5.17 27.59 -36.38
CA ALA A 700 6.62 27.39 -36.51
C ALA A 700 7.36 27.77 -35.23
N ASN A 701 6.97 28.85 -34.54
CA ASN A 701 7.58 29.27 -33.28
C ASN A 701 7.24 28.30 -32.14
N VAL A 702 6.00 27.81 -32.04
CA VAL A 702 5.64 26.79 -31.04
C VAL A 702 6.41 25.49 -31.30
N PHE A 703 6.52 25.07 -32.55
CA PHE A 703 7.30 23.90 -32.92
C PHE A 703 8.79 24.09 -32.61
N PHE A 704 9.36 25.24 -32.97
CA PHE A 704 10.76 25.57 -32.71
C PHE A 704 11.06 25.63 -31.20
N ILE A 705 10.21 26.26 -30.40
CA ILE A 705 10.37 26.34 -28.93
C ILE A 705 10.24 24.95 -28.29
N THR A 706 9.32 24.12 -28.77
CA THR A 706 9.13 22.76 -28.24
C THR A 706 10.32 21.87 -28.58
N VAL A 707 10.81 21.93 -29.82
CA VAL A 707 12.00 21.19 -30.26
C VAL A 707 13.27 21.70 -29.57
N LEU A 708 13.40 23.02 -29.37
CA LEU A 708 14.54 23.60 -28.67
C LEU A 708 14.54 23.20 -27.18
N ASN A 709 13.39 23.25 -26.49
CA ASN A 709 13.26 22.80 -25.11
C ASN A 709 13.52 21.29 -24.97
N TYR A 710 12.99 20.47 -25.89
CA TYR A 710 13.22 19.03 -25.86
C TYR A 710 14.71 18.70 -26.01
N ASN A 711 15.38 19.24 -27.03
CA ASN A 711 16.80 18.97 -27.28
C ASN A 711 17.72 19.53 -26.17
N ILE A 712 17.34 20.64 -25.53
CA ILE A 712 18.13 21.23 -24.44
C ILE A 712 17.93 20.46 -23.14
N VAL A 713 16.71 20.05 -22.81
CA VAL A 713 16.43 19.21 -21.63
C VAL A 713 17.11 17.85 -21.79
N GLU A 714 17.05 17.25 -22.97
CA GLU A 714 17.77 16.02 -23.29
C GLU A 714 19.29 16.24 -23.22
N GLY A 715 19.82 17.34 -23.77
CA GLY A 715 21.25 17.68 -23.67
C GLY A 715 21.72 17.92 -22.22
N ILE A 716 20.91 18.56 -21.38
CA ILE A 716 21.21 18.78 -19.96
C ILE A 716 21.11 17.47 -19.17
N ALA A 717 20.10 16.63 -19.43
CA ALA A 717 19.96 15.32 -18.80
C ALA A 717 21.13 14.40 -19.15
N THR A 718 21.51 14.35 -20.43
CA THR A 718 22.64 13.56 -20.93
C THR A 718 23.97 14.07 -20.35
N LYS A 719 24.14 15.38 -20.21
CA LYS A 719 25.35 15.98 -19.63
C LYS A 719 25.38 15.91 -18.10
N ALA A 720 24.22 15.86 -17.44
CA ALA A 720 24.12 15.60 -16.00
C ALA A 720 24.44 14.13 -15.69
N LEU A 721 24.00 13.19 -16.53
CA LEU A 721 24.36 11.77 -16.44
C LEU A 721 25.86 11.56 -16.66
N SER A 722 26.52 12.32 -17.55
CA SER A 722 27.97 12.22 -17.78
C SER A 722 28.85 12.71 -16.62
N PHE A 723 28.29 13.37 -15.60
CA PHE A 723 29.03 13.80 -14.39
C PHE A 723 28.68 12.99 -13.14
N THR A 724 27.79 12.01 -13.25
CA THR A 724 27.53 11.09 -12.14
C THR A 724 28.73 10.15 -11.97
N LYS A 725 29.41 10.22 -10.82
CA LYS A 725 30.41 9.22 -10.45
C LYS A 725 29.73 7.85 -10.38
N PRO A 726 30.47 6.75 -10.63
CA PRO A 726 29.94 5.40 -10.48
C PRO A 726 29.29 5.22 -9.10
N LEU A 727 28.02 4.85 -9.11
CA LEU A 727 27.25 4.56 -7.91
C LEU A 727 27.55 3.11 -7.51
N ILE A 728 28.08 2.90 -6.31
CA ILE A 728 28.16 1.56 -5.72
C ILE A 728 26.75 1.21 -5.25
N LEU A 729 26.09 0.28 -5.94
CA LEU A 729 24.78 -0.24 -5.53
C LEU A 729 24.98 -1.42 -4.56
N PRO A 730 24.62 -1.29 -3.28
CA PRO A 730 24.48 -2.46 -2.42
C PRO A 730 23.17 -3.17 -2.78
N GLY A 731 23.26 -4.45 -3.17
CA GLY A 731 22.10 -5.35 -3.23
C GLY A 731 21.35 -5.44 -4.58
N VAL A 732 22.06 -5.50 -5.71
CA VAL A 732 21.44 -6.00 -6.95
C VAL A 732 21.50 -7.53 -6.94
N ASP A 733 20.37 -8.19 -6.72
CA ASP A 733 20.24 -9.64 -6.75
C ASP A 733 20.19 -10.12 -8.21
N LEU A 734 21.38 -10.36 -8.79
CA LEU A 734 21.49 -11.08 -10.06
C LEU A 734 21.12 -12.56 -9.82
N LYS A 735 20.54 -13.22 -10.82
CA LYS A 735 20.03 -14.60 -10.72
C LYS A 735 21.07 -15.63 -10.24
N ASP A 736 22.35 -15.32 -10.37
CA ASP A 736 23.49 -16.13 -9.91
C ASP A 736 24.37 -15.41 -8.87
N GLY A 737 23.88 -14.31 -8.29
CA GLY A 737 24.64 -13.40 -7.43
C GLY A 737 25.72 -12.61 -8.18
N ILE A 738 26.33 -11.64 -7.49
CA ILE A 738 27.58 -11.02 -7.90
C ILE A 738 28.71 -11.86 -7.27
N PRO A 739 29.55 -12.58 -8.04
CA PRO A 739 30.71 -13.32 -7.53
C PRO A 739 31.55 -12.52 -6.53
N ALA A 740 31.99 -13.18 -5.45
CA ALA A 740 32.60 -12.55 -4.28
C ALA A 740 33.90 -11.77 -4.58
N GLU A 741 34.53 -12.02 -5.73
CA GLU A 741 35.68 -11.28 -6.26
C GLU A 741 35.35 -9.86 -6.77
N PHE A 742 34.07 -9.50 -6.93
CA PHE A 742 33.66 -8.19 -7.40
C PHE A 742 33.52 -7.19 -6.24
N LYS A 743 34.46 -6.26 -6.11
CA LYS A 743 34.41 -5.21 -5.08
C LYS A 743 33.61 -3.97 -5.48
N THR A 744 33.57 -3.62 -6.77
CA THR A 744 32.90 -2.40 -7.26
C THR A 744 32.37 -2.59 -8.68
N ILE A 745 31.07 -2.36 -8.88
CA ILE A 745 30.42 -2.31 -10.19
C ILE A 745 30.20 -0.86 -10.59
N SER A 746 30.68 -0.47 -11.77
CA SER A 746 30.40 0.83 -12.38
C SER A 746 29.25 0.68 -13.37
N TYR A 747 28.11 1.32 -13.08
CA TYR A 747 26.89 1.29 -13.90
C TYR A 747 26.85 2.49 -14.85
N TYR A 748 26.64 2.23 -16.14
CA TYR A 748 26.41 3.27 -17.15
C TYR A 748 25.08 2.99 -17.87
N PRO A 749 23.99 3.72 -17.54
CA PRO A 749 22.75 3.65 -18.29
C PRO A 749 22.93 4.39 -19.62
N ILE A 750 22.51 3.78 -20.73
CA ILE A 750 22.56 4.43 -22.03
C ILE A 750 21.21 4.30 -22.73
N LEU A 751 20.70 5.45 -23.17
CA LEU A 751 19.52 5.57 -24.01
C LEU A 751 19.99 6.02 -25.40
N LEU A 752 20.53 5.09 -26.19
CA LEU A 752 20.94 5.41 -27.56
C LEU A 752 19.71 5.44 -28.47
N ARG A 753 19.63 6.44 -29.34
CA ARG A 753 18.58 6.58 -30.36
C ARG A 753 19.14 6.84 -31.75
N SER A 754 20.42 7.19 -31.86
CA SER A 754 21.10 7.43 -33.14
C SER A 754 22.57 7.00 -33.14
N GLU A 755 23.15 6.84 -34.34
CA GLU A 755 24.57 6.55 -34.54
C GLU A 755 25.49 7.69 -34.06
N GLY A 756 25.00 8.94 -34.07
CA GLY A 756 25.74 10.09 -33.52
C GLY A 756 25.94 10.02 -32.01
N GLU A 757 24.95 9.47 -31.28
CA GLU A 757 25.03 9.28 -29.83
C GLU A 757 25.96 8.12 -29.43
N LEU A 758 26.20 7.16 -30.34
CA LEU A 758 27.18 6.09 -30.13
C LEU A 758 28.62 6.65 -30.04
N ARG A 759 28.94 7.68 -30.83
CA ARG A 759 30.25 8.36 -30.73
C ARG A 759 30.40 9.13 -29.43
N PHE A 760 29.33 9.80 -29.00
CA PHE A 760 29.30 10.46 -27.70
C PHE A 760 29.45 9.46 -26.55
N PHE A 761 28.85 8.27 -26.68
CA PHE A 761 29.05 7.17 -25.74
C PHE A 761 30.53 6.75 -25.64
N ASP A 762 31.20 6.53 -26.78
CA ASP A 762 32.63 6.19 -26.81
C ASP A 762 33.50 7.28 -26.17
N GLU A 763 33.24 8.55 -26.48
CA GLU A 763 34.00 9.71 -26.00
C GLU A 763 33.94 9.88 -24.48
N ASN A 764 32.92 9.32 -23.80
CA ASN A 764 32.75 9.44 -22.35
C ASN A 764 33.08 8.14 -21.60
N LEU A 765 32.75 6.97 -22.17
CA LEU A 765 33.00 5.68 -21.53
C LEU A 765 34.49 5.30 -21.61
N ILE A 766 35.11 5.44 -22.79
CA ILE A 766 36.49 4.99 -23.00
C ILE A 766 37.47 5.70 -22.06
N PRO A 767 37.44 7.03 -21.91
CA PRO A 767 38.32 7.71 -20.95
C PRO A 767 38.06 7.27 -19.51
N SER A 768 36.82 6.92 -19.16
CA SER A 768 36.48 6.45 -17.82
C SER A 768 37.07 5.06 -17.53
N ILE A 769 37.11 4.19 -18.54
CA ILE A 769 37.75 2.87 -18.47
C ILE A 769 39.28 3.02 -18.45
N GLU A 770 39.84 3.88 -19.30
CA GLU A 770 41.30 4.05 -19.45
C GLU A 770 41.93 4.84 -18.29
N ASN A 771 41.22 5.81 -17.71
CA ASN A 771 41.69 6.54 -16.54
C ASN A 771 41.53 5.76 -15.23
N ASN A 772 40.84 4.61 -15.25
CA ASN A 772 40.64 3.76 -14.10
C ASN A 772 41.35 2.40 -14.27
N ASN A 773 42.57 2.32 -13.75
CA ASN A 773 43.42 1.15 -13.88
C ASN A 773 43.26 0.11 -12.75
N ASP A 774 42.23 0.24 -11.90
CA ASP A 774 41.96 -0.78 -10.88
C ASP A 774 41.43 -2.06 -11.58
N PRO A 775 42.12 -3.22 -11.44
CA PRO A 775 41.69 -4.48 -12.03
C PRO A 775 40.41 -5.06 -11.39
N ASN A 776 40.03 -4.60 -10.19
CA ASN A 776 38.84 -5.06 -9.47
C ASN A 776 37.56 -4.31 -9.88
N ILE A 777 37.67 -3.27 -10.70
CA ILE A 777 36.51 -2.52 -11.20
C ILE A 777 36.04 -3.14 -12.51
N LYS A 778 34.78 -3.58 -12.50
CA LYS A 778 34.08 -4.14 -13.66
C LYS A 778 32.99 -3.18 -14.11
N TRP A 779 32.86 -3.00 -15.42
CA TRP A 779 31.91 -2.05 -16.02
C TRP A 779 30.70 -2.80 -16.53
N VAL A 780 29.52 -2.45 -16.02
CA VAL A 780 28.25 -3.05 -16.47
C VAL A 780 27.48 -2.00 -17.26
N ILE A 781 27.31 -2.26 -18.55
CA ILE A 781 26.66 -1.36 -19.50
C ILE A 781 25.22 -1.84 -19.68
N PHE A 782 24.27 -1.00 -19.31
CA PHE A 782 22.84 -1.26 -19.52
C PHE A 782 22.30 -0.41 -20.65
N SER A 783 21.66 -1.08 -21.60
CA SER A 783 21.13 -0.43 -22.79
C SER A 783 19.67 -0.77 -23.03
N THR A 784 18.92 0.22 -23.52
CA THR A 784 17.54 0.06 -23.99
C THR A 784 17.39 0.46 -25.46
N SER A 785 18.45 0.29 -26.25
CA SER A 785 18.48 0.76 -27.64
C SER A 785 17.32 0.18 -28.49
N PRO A 786 16.67 1.03 -29.32
CA PRO A 786 15.70 0.58 -30.28
C PRO A 786 16.35 -0.30 -31.35
N GLU A 787 15.53 -1.13 -32.00
CA GLU A 787 15.99 -2.22 -32.89
C GLU A 787 16.91 -1.74 -34.03
N GLY A 788 16.71 -0.52 -34.53
CA GLY A 788 17.48 0.06 -35.65
C GLY A 788 18.96 0.34 -35.39
N ILE A 789 19.42 0.44 -34.13
CA ILE A 789 20.83 0.70 -33.79
C ILE A 789 21.45 -0.40 -32.92
N ARG A 790 20.66 -1.39 -32.53
CA ARG A 790 21.03 -2.47 -31.60
C ARG A 790 22.21 -3.31 -32.11
N GLN A 791 22.29 -3.54 -33.42
CA GLN A 791 23.39 -4.31 -34.00
C GLN A 791 24.71 -3.55 -33.92
N LEU A 792 24.69 -2.25 -34.26
CA LEU A 792 25.85 -1.38 -34.23
C LEU A 792 26.40 -1.24 -32.79
N GLU A 793 25.51 -1.11 -31.81
CA GLU A 793 25.88 -1.10 -30.39
C GLU A 793 26.50 -2.43 -29.96
N ARG A 794 25.90 -3.57 -30.33
CA ARG A 794 26.46 -4.89 -29.99
C ARG A 794 27.85 -5.08 -30.57
N ASP A 795 28.07 -4.67 -31.81
CA ASP A 795 29.36 -4.75 -32.46
C ASP A 795 30.39 -3.88 -31.71
N ARG A 796 29.98 -2.69 -31.25
CA ARG A 796 30.85 -1.80 -30.47
C ARG A 796 31.18 -2.35 -29.08
N ILE A 797 30.20 -2.92 -28.38
CA ILE A 797 30.43 -3.62 -27.09
C ILE A 797 31.42 -4.76 -27.27
N LEU A 798 31.29 -5.55 -28.35
CA LEU A 798 32.20 -6.65 -28.65
C LEU A 798 33.63 -6.15 -28.89
N GLU A 799 33.80 -5.00 -29.55
CA GLU A 799 35.11 -4.37 -29.70
C GLU A 799 35.70 -3.94 -28.36
N LEU A 800 34.91 -3.32 -27.48
CA LEU A 800 35.34 -2.93 -26.14
C LEU A 800 35.73 -4.16 -25.30
N GLN A 801 34.92 -5.22 -25.33
CA GLN A 801 35.22 -6.49 -24.67
C GLN A 801 36.50 -7.14 -25.23
N LYS A 802 36.76 -7.00 -26.53
CA LYS A 802 38.00 -7.49 -27.15
C LYS A 802 39.22 -6.66 -26.72
N LYS A 803 39.04 -5.34 -26.53
CA LYS A 803 40.12 -4.42 -26.13
C LYS A 803 40.45 -4.50 -24.64
N TYR A 804 39.45 -4.60 -23.77
CA TYR A 804 39.62 -4.51 -22.30
C TYR A 804 39.36 -5.80 -21.53
N GLY A 805 38.89 -6.86 -22.20
CA GLY A 805 38.56 -8.16 -21.60
C GLY A 805 37.06 -8.32 -21.37
N ARG A 806 36.51 -9.49 -21.73
CA ARG A 806 35.10 -9.85 -21.46
C ARG A 806 34.78 -9.96 -19.97
N ASP A 807 35.79 -10.24 -19.16
CA ASP A 807 35.71 -10.25 -17.71
C ASP A 807 35.68 -8.83 -17.12
N ARG A 808 36.01 -7.78 -17.91
CA ARG A 808 36.07 -6.38 -17.47
C ARG A 808 34.85 -5.55 -17.89
N ILE A 809 34.21 -5.91 -18.99
CA ILE A 809 33.04 -5.21 -19.54
C ILE A 809 31.88 -6.18 -19.73
N PHE A 810 30.83 -5.99 -18.93
CA PHE A 810 29.59 -6.74 -18.98
C PHE A 810 28.51 -5.90 -19.67
N TYR A 811 27.66 -6.55 -20.46
CA TYR A 811 26.63 -5.89 -21.24
C TYR A 811 25.28 -6.54 -21.01
N ILE A 812 24.30 -5.73 -20.60
CA ILE A 812 22.92 -6.16 -20.33
C ILE A 812 22.00 -5.30 -21.19
N HIS A 813 21.41 -5.93 -22.21
CA HIS A 813 20.42 -5.28 -23.06
C HIS A 813 19.02 -5.53 -22.48
N ARG A 814 18.30 -4.46 -22.10
CA ARG A 814 16.92 -4.56 -21.64
C ARG A 814 16.01 -4.86 -22.83
N ASP A 815 15.27 -5.96 -22.76
CA ASP A 815 14.20 -6.21 -23.71
C ASP A 815 13.03 -5.28 -23.37
N ALA A 816 12.62 -4.43 -24.32
CA ALA A 816 11.53 -3.48 -24.14
C ALA A 816 10.17 -4.16 -23.89
N SER A 817 10.08 -5.50 -24.02
CA SER A 817 8.91 -6.30 -23.65
C SER A 817 8.82 -6.64 -22.15
N MET A 818 9.85 -6.37 -21.34
CA MET A 818 9.84 -6.58 -19.89
C MET A 818 9.64 -5.26 -19.12
N ASN A 819 8.37 -4.95 -18.85
CA ASN A 819 7.93 -3.75 -18.10
C ASN A 819 7.74 -3.95 -16.58
N ASN A 820 8.13 -5.09 -16.00
CA ASN A 820 7.99 -5.31 -14.56
C ASN A 820 9.33 -5.65 -13.92
N TRP A 821 10.07 -4.64 -13.48
CA TRP A 821 11.07 -4.71 -12.40
C TRP A 821 11.09 -3.38 -11.67
#